data_AF-A0A183UBY7-F1
#
_entry.id   AF-A0A183UBY7-F1
#
_cell.length_a   1.000
_cell.length_b   1.000
_cell.length_c   1.000
_cell.angle_alpha   90.00
_cell.angle_beta   90.00
_cell.angle_gamma   90.00
#
_symmetry.space_group_name_H-M   'P 1'
#
loop_
_entity.id
_entity.type
_entity.pdbx_description
1 polymer ?
#
loop_
_entity_poly.entity_id
_entity_poly.type
_entity_poly.pdbx_seq_one_letter_code
_entity_poly.pdbx_strand_id
1 'polypeptide(L)'
;MFKRFGGSSTGIWKPKNPHSLEYLKYLHGILMKNERVTEHNRTLLVEALRAIAEILIWGDQNDSSVFDFFLEKQMLSYFLSIMTQKCGSYVCVQLLQTLNILFENIRHETSLYFLLSNNHVNSIITHKFDFKNEEIMAYYISFLKTLSFKLNVYTVHFFFNEPAQEFPLYTEVIKFYNHSEGMVRIAVRTTTLNIFKVEDEAMRAFVRSCSRDYLCAVVDLTALHSIDIDQFARSAENEASNRDRLTDLVGEHLDHIHYLNDIFLINDEHLSAMLFEIVFRRLLAPLYLCSLASLRMCPSAVVLTPVSSLFFLSHFLLVVTDSQAVQTLLSSFFFGDGSDVRQQWSRGQDASLVLVSLPPVEATSNRLFFNSYLRSLNCERNDHAAFFGLLFLYAVCQNKGVMAEILKAAQITASVDCEMPAREGSLLEVLLSIVSSSTKSDRTVRVVTVELCCVVLRQLLLAVDVHATPHARCQQIAEEARNDAVASLSAVVYTEELFLEMFEDEYYQFERDAFRVSSMSVDPSLLLPPSNTPLSGVALNKRLPSGSEERIRRSIQLYFHLRKFVLDLRDETETQLPLSTKGGAIVEVNDCINLDNSDLLSCTVVLTKGERYQRFLVADQLQLILVEPDTKRLGWAIVRFVGLLQDTQLTGDPGESRALHVVVNDVRTRSHLKNEPLLSAKLLFDDHIRCMAAKQRLTKGRQMARHLKLNLICDLLGVPKRSLTPGTSRNPFRIVKGCAPGSVRKQQLTSSPGSSKSSTNSLNAVPDDPKPAASSLGARNTNGIQDFFTLKLQSIVMAEASSSKAVPTESIPCIIVLGMAGSGKSSFVQRLTARLHEKKLVPYVINLDPAVSTVPYPANIDIRDTVKYKEVMREYGLGPNGAIMTCLNLMCTRFDQMLALLSKRAGLCSHCLIDTPGQIEAFTWSASGSIITDALASAHPTMIAYVMDSVRATNPITFMSNMLYACSIFYRTKLPFVIVLNKADIVRPTFATKWMKDFESFQEALDENCSSYMNDLTRSLSLVLDQFYESFSAVPVSSLTGEGIDEFLEQVQKCVKEYFEVYRPMYDQLARDKAKQEADRSAEKLEKLSIQEKELLNIGLKEPGNVFEKIHLGGVDEENAEDSSIPH
;
A
#
# COMPACT_ATOMS: atom_id res chain seq x y z
N MET A 1 -1.03 -26.11 79.08
CA MET A 1 -0.07 -24.98 79.13
C MET A 1 -0.15 -24.32 77.75
N PHE A 2 -0.73 -23.16 77.49
CA PHE A 2 -1.05 -21.93 78.27
C PHE A 2 0.14 -21.01 78.56
N LYS A 3 -0.04 -19.70 78.25
CA LYS A 3 0.82 -18.48 78.41
C LYS A 3 1.70 -18.16 77.19
N ARG A 4 1.91 -16.90 76.75
CA ARG A 4 1.36 -15.52 76.96
C ARG A 4 1.83 -14.71 75.72
N PHE A 5 1.20 -13.70 75.10
CA PHE A 5 -0.12 -13.00 75.09
C PHE A 5 -0.46 -12.75 73.58
N GLY A 6 -1.51 -12.05 73.11
CA GLY A 6 -2.61 -11.32 73.74
C GLY A 6 -2.66 -9.84 73.27
N GLY A 7 -3.50 -9.54 72.27
CA GLY A 7 -3.72 -8.19 71.73
C GLY A 7 -4.96 -8.15 70.82
N SER A 8 -5.80 -7.11 70.95
CA SER A 8 -7.14 -7.09 70.35
C SER A 8 -7.19 -6.38 68.99
N SER A 9 -7.50 -7.13 67.92
CA SER A 9 -8.20 -6.58 66.75
C SER A 9 -9.04 -7.66 66.06
N THR A 10 -10.29 -7.33 65.69
CA THR A 10 -11.16 -8.17 64.86
C THR A 10 -10.81 -8.01 63.39
N GLY A 11 -9.57 -8.41 63.05
CA GLY A 11 -9.09 -8.46 61.68
C GLY A 11 -9.89 -9.48 60.87
N ILE A 12 -10.54 -9.03 59.80
CA ILE A 12 -11.05 -9.93 58.77
C ILE A 12 -9.82 -10.57 58.13
N TRP A 13 -9.70 -11.89 58.21
CA TRP A 13 -8.50 -12.61 57.75
C TRP A 13 -8.40 -12.47 56.23
N LYS A 14 -7.28 -11.97 55.69
CA LYS A 14 -7.10 -11.83 54.23
C LYS A 14 -6.95 -13.24 53.62
N PRO A 15 -7.87 -13.69 52.74
CA PRO A 15 -7.73 -14.97 52.04
C PRO A 15 -6.47 -15.02 51.18
N LYS A 16 -5.98 -16.23 50.92
CA LYS A 16 -4.76 -16.45 50.11
C LYS A 16 -5.00 -16.36 48.60
N ASN A 17 -6.20 -16.73 48.14
CA ASN A 17 -6.53 -16.76 46.71
C ASN A 17 -7.17 -15.42 46.31
N PRO A 18 -6.54 -14.60 45.44
CA PRO A 18 -7.13 -13.33 45.00
C PRO A 18 -8.41 -13.56 44.20
N HIS A 19 -8.44 -14.56 43.33
CA HIS A 19 -9.65 -14.94 42.58
C HIS A 19 -10.53 -15.85 43.45
N SER A 20 -11.23 -15.26 44.43
CA SER A 20 -12.17 -15.98 45.29
C SER A 20 -13.30 -15.11 45.84
N LEU A 21 -14.50 -15.70 45.97
CA LEU A 21 -15.65 -15.07 46.62
C LEU A 21 -15.39 -14.67 48.08
N GLU A 22 -14.49 -15.37 48.78
CA GLU A 22 -14.04 -14.98 50.13
C GLU A 22 -13.21 -13.69 50.10
N TYR A 23 -12.37 -13.49 49.07
CA TYR A 23 -11.61 -12.25 48.93
C TYR A 23 -12.52 -11.07 48.55
N LEU A 24 -13.53 -11.28 47.71
CA LEU A 24 -14.54 -10.26 47.42
C LEU A 24 -15.32 -9.85 48.69
N LYS A 25 -15.68 -10.82 49.55
CA LYS A 25 -16.28 -10.57 50.87
C LYS A 25 -15.36 -9.78 51.81
N TYR A 26 -14.05 -10.04 51.76
CA TYR A 26 -13.04 -9.27 52.49
C TYR A 26 -12.94 -7.81 51.98
N LEU A 27 -12.93 -7.59 50.66
CA LEU A 27 -12.84 -6.26 50.05
C LEU A 27 -14.10 -5.41 50.29
N HIS A 28 -15.31 -6.01 50.18
CA HIS A 28 -16.55 -5.38 50.64
C HIS A 28 -16.46 -4.95 52.12
N GLY A 29 -15.86 -5.80 52.97
CA GLY A 29 -15.57 -5.49 54.38
C GLY A 29 -14.53 -4.39 54.61
N ILE A 30 -13.72 -4.01 53.61
CA ILE A 30 -12.84 -2.83 53.65
C ILE A 30 -13.64 -1.58 53.28
N LEU A 31 -14.44 -1.62 52.20
CA LEU A 31 -15.28 -0.49 51.77
C LEU A 31 -16.27 -0.08 52.88
N MET A 32 -17.00 -1.05 53.46
CA MET A 32 -17.92 -0.84 54.59
C MET A 32 -17.27 -0.27 55.85
N LYS A 33 -15.94 -0.39 56.02
CA LYS A 33 -15.20 0.19 57.16
C LYS A 33 -14.60 1.56 56.85
N ASN A 34 -14.63 1.99 55.60
CA ASN A 34 -13.92 3.18 55.09
C ASN A 34 -14.83 4.05 54.20
N GLU A 35 -16.10 4.17 54.54
CA GLU A 35 -17.11 4.95 53.77
C GLU A 35 -16.69 6.40 53.49
N ARG A 36 -15.81 6.99 54.30
CA ARG A 36 -15.29 8.35 54.11
C ARG A 36 -13.84 8.35 53.65
N VAL A 37 -13.58 9.07 52.56
CA VAL A 37 -12.23 9.24 52.00
C VAL A 37 -11.43 10.23 52.84
N THR A 38 -10.18 9.86 53.14
CA THR A 38 -9.19 10.65 53.88
C THR A 38 -7.80 10.42 53.27
N GLU A 39 -6.85 11.33 53.52
CA GLU A 39 -5.49 11.21 52.97
C GLU A 39 -4.76 9.92 53.37
N HIS A 40 -5.15 9.31 54.50
CA HIS A 40 -4.55 8.10 55.06
C HIS A 40 -5.20 6.79 54.56
N ASN A 41 -6.46 6.80 54.10
CA ASN A 41 -7.12 5.58 53.59
C ASN A 41 -7.33 5.58 52.06
N ARG A 42 -7.09 6.69 51.35
CA ARG A 42 -7.25 6.79 49.88
C ARG A 42 -6.51 5.71 49.08
N THR A 43 -5.29 5.33 49.47
CA THR A 43 -4.51 4.28 48.78
C THR A 43 -5.08 2.89 49.03
N LEU A 44 -5.50 2.59 50.27
CA LEU A 44 -6.18 1.34 50.62
C LEU A 44 -7.52 1.20 49.89
N LEU A 45 -8.26 2.29 49.72
CA LEU A 45 -9.51 2.33 48.95
C LEU A 45 -9.25 2.09 47.46
N VAL A 46 -8.27 2.77 46.85
CA VAL A 46 -7.90 2.57 45.44
C VAL A 46 -7.47 1.12 45.16
N GLU A 47 -6.61 0.53 45.99
CA GLU A 47 -6.21 -0.87 45.81
C GLU A 47 -7.37 -1.85 46.03
N ALA A 48 -8.30 -1.56 46.94
CA ALA A 48 -9.49 -2.38 47.13
C ALA A 48 -10.44 -2.30 45.91
N LEU A 49 -10.62 -1.12 45.32
CA LEU A 49 -11.44 -0.91 44.12
C LEU A 49 -10.81 -1.59 42.89
N ARG A 50 -9.49 -1.48 42.71
CA ARG A 50 -8.72 -2.15 41.65
C ARG A 50 -8.84 -3.67 41.76
N ALA A 51 -8.65 -4.22 42.96
CA ALA A 51 -8.81 -5.65 43.21
C ALA A 51 -10.26 -6.13 43.02
N ILE A 52 -11.28 -5.31 43.32
CA ILE A 52 -12.69 -5.64 43.01
C ILE A 52 -12.88 -5.77 41.49
N ALA A 53 -12.36 -4.84 40.67
CA ALA A 53 -12.48 -4.94 39.22
C ALA A 53 -11.75 -6.17 38.63
N GLU A 54 -10.54 -6.46 39.12
CA GLU A 54 -9.78 -7.66 38.75
C GLU A 54 -10.54 -8.96 39.04
N ILE A 55 -11.18 -9.04 40.22
CA ILE A 55 -12.02 -10.17 40.62
C ILE A 55 -13.29 -10.28 39.77
N LEU A 56 -13.90 -9.15 39.38
CA LEU A 56 -15.10 -9.14 38.53
C LEU A 56 -14.81 -9.58 37.10
N ILE A 57 -13.69 -9.13 36.52
CA ILE A 57 -13.27 -9.54 35.17
C ILE A 57 -12.94 -11.03 35.14
N TRP A 58 -12.30 -11.55 36.20
CA TRP A 58 -12.10 -12.99 36.34
C TRP A 58 -13.41 -13.75 36.57
N GLY A 59 -14.28 -13.24 37.45
CA GLY A 59 -15.57 -13.85 37.80
C GLY A 59 -16.53 -13.95 36.62
N ASP A 60 -16.62 -12.90 35.79
CA ASP A 60 -17.38 -12.87 34.53
C ASP A 60 -17.07 -14.09 33.65
N GLN A 61 -15.79 -14.49 33.60
CA GLN A 61 -15.30 -15.56 32.73
C GLN A 61 -15.20 -16.95 33.40
N ASN A 62 -15.26 -17.04 34.74
CA ASN A 62 -14.92 -18.27 35.49
C ASN A 62 -15.89 -18.66 36.62
N ASP A 63 -16.58 -17.72 37.27
CA ASP A 63 -17.42 -17.98 38.46
C ASP A 63 -18.51 -16.91 38.62
N SER A 64 -19.74 -17.22 38.20
CA SER A 64 -20.87 -16.29 38.30
C SER A 64 -21.20 -15.90 39.75
N SER A 65 -20.88 -16.74 40.74
CA SER A 65 -21.22 -16.47 42.16
C SER A 65 -20.49 -15.27 42.73
N VAL A 66 -19.35 -14.90 42.13
CA VAL A 66 -18.62 -13.65 42.37
C VAL A 66 -19.45 -12.44 41.93
N PHE A 67 -20.06 -12.53 40.75
CA PHE A 67 -20.89 -11.47 40.16
C PHE A 67 -22.24 -11.36 40.89
N ASP A 68 -22.88 -12.49 41.19
CA ASP A 68 -24.11 -12.57 41.99
C ASP A 68 -23.94 -11.83 43.34
N PHE A 69 -22.83 -12.11 44.05
CA PHE A 69 -22.54 -11.44 45.33
C PHE A 69 -22.26 -9.94 45.19
N PHE A 70 -21.60 -9.51 44.11
CA PHE A 70 -21.37 -8.09 43.84
C PHE A 70 -22.69 -7.33 43.66
N LEU A 71 -23.63 -7.93 42.92
CA LEU A 71 -24.97 -7.39 42.66
C LEU A 71 -25.84 -7.41 43.93
N GLU A 72 -25.87 -8.52 44.68
CA GLU A 72 -26.60 -8.63 45.95
C GLU A 72 -26.20 -7.55 46.98
N LYS A 73 -24.97 -7.03 46.90
CA LYS A 73 -24.42 -6.04 47.83
C LYS A 73 -24.37 -4.64 47.23
N GLN A 74 -24.95 -4.43 46.04
CA GLN A 74 -24.99 -3.14 45.34
C GLN A 74 -23.62 -2.45 45.29
N MET A 75 -22.55 -3.24 45.10
CA MET A 75 -21.17 -2.79 45.32
C MET A 75 -20.76 -1.60 44.45
N LEU A 76 -21.37 -1.44 43.26
CA LEU A 76 -21.18 -0.28 42.37
C LEU A 76 -21.62 1.05 43.02
N SER A 77 -22.58 1.04 43.95
CA SER A 77 -23.00 2.25 44.68
C SER A 77 -21.90 2.83 45.58
N TYR A 78 -20.95 2.00 46.03
CA TYR A 78 -19.79 2.46 46.80
C TYR A 78 -18.79 3.21 45.90
N PHE A 79 -18.68 2.87 44.61
CA PHE A 79 -17.86 3.62 43.66
C PHE A 79 -18.42 5.04 43.49
N LEU A 80 -19.74 5.18 43.33
CA LEU A 80 -20.44 6.47 43.25
C LEU A 80 -20.37 7.26 44.57
N SER A 81 -20.56 6.58 45.72
CA SER A 81 -20.48 7.18 47.06
C SER A 81 -19.07 7.67 47.41
N ILE A 82 -18.02 6.98 46.95
CA ILE A 82 -16.65 7.48 47.02
C ILE A 82 -16.50 8.66 46.06
N MET A 83 -16.79 8.50 44.77
CA MET A 83 -16.56 9.52 43.73
C MET A 83 -17.21 10.89 44.01
N THR A 84 -18.38 10.90 44.65
CA THR A 84 -19.12 12.13 45.03
C THR A 84 -18.54 12.86 46.24
N GLN A 85 -17.57 12.28 46.95
CA GLN A 85 -16.82 12.95 48.01
C GLN A 85 -15.65 13.78 47.45
N LYS A 86 -15.12 14.70 48.28
CA LYS A 86 -13.94 15.51 47.93
C LYS A 86 -12.64 14.69 48.05
N CYS A 87 -12.45 13.72 47.15
CA CYS A 87 -11.40 12.71 47.23
C CYS A 87 -10.00 13.20 46.81
N GLY A 88 -9.92 14.33 46.10
CA GLY A 88 -8.73 14.73 45.34
C GLY A 88 -8.61 14.01 44.00
N SER A 89 -7.90 14.61 43.05
CA SER A 89 -7.81 14.15 41.65
C SER A 89 -7.40 12.69 41.51
N TYR A 90 -6.35 12.27 42.23
CA TYR A 90 -5.80 10.92 42.19
C TYR A 90 -6.85 9.80 42.37
N VAL A 91 -7.78 9.95 43.31
CA VAL A 91 -8.82 8.93 43.57
C VAL A 91 -9.85 8.91 42.45
N CYS A 92 -10.22 10.07 41.90
CA CYS A 92 -11.16 10.17 40.78
C CYS A 92 -10.55 9.59 39.48
N VAL A 93 -9.27 9.86 39.21
CA VAL A 93 -8.50 9.26 38.10
C VAL A 93 -8.50 7.74 38.24
N GLN A 94 -8.13 7.21 39.42
CA GLN A 94 -8.06 5.77 39.64
C GLN A 94 -9.43 5.08 39.60
N LEU A 95 -10.50 5.75 40.05
CA LEU A 95 -11.88 5.27 39.89
C LEU A 95 -12.28 5.19 38.41
N LEU A 96 -12.08 6.24 37.62
CA LEU A 96 -12.40 6.26 36.20
C LEU A 96 -11.59 5.21 35.42
N GLN A 97 -10.30 5.08 35.72
CA GLN A 97 -9.44 4.04 35.14
C GLN A 97 -9.94 2.63 35.49
N THR A 98 -10.30 2.38 36.75
CA THR A 98 -10.84 1.09 37.23
C THR A 98 -12.18 0.75 36.56
N LEU A 99 -13.07 1.73 36.41
CA LEU A 99 -14.35 1.57 35.73
C LEU A 99 -14.17 1.34 34.23
N ASN A 100 -13.25 2.06 33.57
CA ASN A 100 -12.94 1.85 32.15
C ASN A 100 -12.46 0.42 31.90
N ILE A 101 -11.46 -0.06 32.67
CA ILE A 101 -10.94 -1.43 32.58
C ILE A 101 -12.04 -2.48 32.82
N LEU A 102 -12.94 -2.24 33.79
CA LEU A 102 -14.07 -3.13 34.09
C LEU A 102 -15.03 -3.24 32.90
N PHE A 103 -15.53 -2.11 32.36
CA PHE A 103 -16.49 -2.14 31.26
C PHE A 103 -15.87 -2.64 29.95
N GLU A 104 -14.61 -2.30 29.68
CA GLU A 104 -13.87 -2.78 28.50
C GLU A 104 -13.80 -4.31 28.47
N ASN A 105 -13.40 -4.94 29.60
CA ASN A 105 -13.07 -6.36 29.67
C ASN A 105 -14.24 -7.32 29.96
N ILE A 106 -15.43 -6.83 30.34
CA ILE A 106 -16.62 -7.68 30.49
C ILE A 106 -17.09 -8.20 29.12
N ARG A 107 -17.32 -9.52 29.06
CA ARG A 107 -17.66 -10.28 27.85
C ARG A 107 -19.06 -10.85 27.86
N HIS A 108 -19.60 -11.25 29.01
CA HIS A 108 -20.94 -11.83 29.06
C HIS A 108 -22.02 -10.75 29.09
N GLU A 109 -22.97 -10.83 28.15
CA GLU A 109 -24.04 -9.83 28.03
C GLU A 109 -24.90 -9.74 29.30
N THR A 110 -25.19 -10.88 29.95
CA THR A 110 -25.92 -10.93 31.22
C THR A 110 -25.28 -10.05 32.29
N SER A 111 -23.96 -10.18 32.47
CA SER A 111 -23.16 -9.38 33.41
C SER A 111 -23.21 -7.89 33.08
N LEU A 112 -23.12 -7.55 31.78
CA LEU A 112 -23.26 -6.18 31.28
C LEU A 112 -24.66 -5.61 31.59
N TYR A 113 -25.74 -6.31 31.23
CA TYR A 113 -27.12 -5.88 31.50
C TYR A 113 -27.35 -5.65 33.01
N PHE A 114 -26.81 -6.51 33.89
CA PHE A 114 -26.95 -6.33 35.34
C PHE A 114 -26.13 -5.17 35.93
N LEU A 115 -25.01 -4.78 35.34
CA LEU A 115 -24.31 -3.56 35.73
C LEU A 115 -25.06 -2.29 35.28
N LEU A 116 -25.62 -2.30 34.06
CA LEU A 116 -26.33 -1.16 33.49
C LEU A 116 -27.70 -0.93 34.14
N SER A 117 -28.43 -1.98 34.50
CA SER A 117 -29.82 -1.93 35.01
C SER A 117 -30.03 -1.12 36.29
N ASN A 118 -28.96 -0.88 37.06
CA ASN A 118 -29.02 -0.17 38.34
C ASN A 118 -28.89 1.36 38.22
N ASN A 119 -28.81 1.92 37.01
CA ASN A 119 -28.73 3.37 36.71
C ASN A 119 -27.54 4.14 37.33
N HIS A 120 -26.67 3.47 38.10
CA HIS A 120 -25.43 4.03 38.65
C HIS A 120 -24.51 4.58 37.55
N VAL A 121 -24.50 3.98 36.35
CA VAL A 121 -23.65 4.40 35.23
C VAL A 121 -24.06 5.77 34.68
N ASN A 122 -25.35 6.05 34.51
CA ASN A 122 -25.81 7.39 34.13
C ASN A 122 -25.54 8.43 35.24
N SER A 123 -25.57 8.00 36.50
CA SER A 123 -25.17 8.82 37.65
C SER A 123 -23.66 9.13 37.68
N ILE A 124 -22.83 8.29 37.05
CA ILE A 124 -21.39 8.52 36.86
C ILE A 124 -21.14 9.43 35.63
N ILE A 125 -21.87 9.24 34.53
CA ILE A 125 -21.79 10.09 33.33
C ILE A 125 -22.16 11.55 33.67
N THR A 126 -23.27 11.76 34.39
CA THR A 126 -23.77 13.09 34.79
C THR A 126 -22.98 13.76 35.93
N HIS A 127 -21.92 13.12 36.43
CA HIS A 127 -21.13 13.65 37.54
C HIS A 127 -20.25 14.84 37.11
N LYS A 128 -20.20 15.88 37.96
CA LYS A 128 -19.47 17.13 37.66
C LYS A 128 -18.01 17.04 38.07
N PHE A 129 -17.18 16.51 37.18
CA PHE A 129 -15.72 16.47 37.32
C PHE A 129 -15.09 17.86 37.13
N ASP A 130 -13.88 18.06 37.68
CA ASP A 130 -13.09 19.28 37.45
C ASP A 130 -12.17 19.08 36.23
N PHE A 131 -12.70 19.37 35.05
CA PHE A 131 -12.00 19.25 33.76
C PHE A 131 -10.83 20.22 33.58
N LYS A 132 -10.45 21.01 34.60
CA LYS A 132 -9.16 21.72 34.64
C LYS A 132 -7.97 20.78 34.85
N ASN A 133 -8.23 19.54 35.29
CA ASN A 133 -7.23 18.49 35.32
C ASN A 133 -7.39 17.63 34.05
N GLU A 134 -6.39 17.72 33.17
CA GLU A 134 -6.34 17.04 31.87
C GLU A 134 -6.38 15.50 32.02
N GLU A 135 -5.78 14.94 33.08
CA GLU A 135 -5.82 13.50 33.37
C GLU A 135 -7.27 13.03 33.60
N ILE A 136 -8.03 13.72 34.48
CA ILE A 136 -9.43 13.40 34.79
C ILE A 136 -10.27 13.47 33.51
N MET A 137 -10.06 14.49 32.68
CA MET A 137 -10.73 14.63 31.40
C MET A 137 -10.41 13.49 30.44
N ALA A 138 -9.13 13.11 30.29
CA ALA A 138 -8.71 12.02 29.41
C ALA A 138 -9.33 10.67 29.83
N TYR A 139 -9.30 10.32 31.13
CA TYR A 139 -9.93 9.10 31.62
C TYR A 139 -11.47 9.14 31.53
N TYR A 140 -12.10 10.30 31.72
CA TYR A 140 -13.55 10.46 31.55
C TYR A 140 -13.98 10.29 30.09
N ILE A 141 -13.29 10.95 29.15
CA ILE A 141 -13.57 10.82 27.71
C ILE A 141 -13.29 9.39 27.22
N SER A 142 -12.24 8.73 27.72
CA SER A 142 -12.02 7.29 27.47
C SER A 142 -13.18 6.45 27.99
N PHE A 143 -13.68 6.70 29.20
CA PHE A 143 -14.81 5.99 29.78
C PHE A 143 -16.10 6.15 28.95
N LEU A 144 -16.43 7.37 28.49
CA LEU A 144 -17.58 7.59 27.59
C LEU A 144 -17.41 6.80 26.27
N LYS A 145 -16.20 6.81 25.69
CA LYS A 145 -15.89 6.04 24.47
C LYS A 145 -16.07 4.53 24.68
N THR A 146 -15.58 3.99 25.80
CA THR A 146 -15.72 2.57 26.17
C THR A 146 -17.18 2.16 26.35
N LEU A 147 -18.01 2.99 27.00
CA LEU A 147 -19.45 2.73 27.10
C LEU A 147 -20.14 2.72 25.73
N SER A 148 -19.72 3.59 24.79
CA SER A 148 -20.29 3.64 23.44
C SER A 148 -20.05 2.37 22.63
N PHE A 149 -18.94 1.65 22.85
CA PHE A 149 -18.67 0.35 22.23
C PHE A 149 -19.50 -0.79 22.82
N LYS A 150 -20.20 -0.57 23.94
CA LYS A 150 -21.14 -1.53 24.55
C LYS A 150 -22.61 -1.14 24.26
N LEU A 151 -22.84 -0.14 23.41
CA LEU A 151 -24.16 0.35 23.04
C LEU A 151 -24.67 -0.38 21.78
N ASN A 152 -25.79 -1.07 21.91
CA ASN A 152 -26.49 -1.79 20.85
C ASN A 152 -28.01 -1.65 21.05
N VAL A 153 -28.80 -2.25 20.16
CA VAL A 153 -30.28 -2.18 20.17
C VAL A 153 -30.91 -2.69 21.47
N TYR A 154 -30.23 -3.58 22.20
CA TYR A 154 -30.72 -4.12 23.48
C TYR A 154 -30.21 -3.34 24.69
N THR A 155 -29.01 -2.74 24.63
CA THR A 155 -28.43 -1.97 25.75
C THR A 155 -28.81 -0.48 25.75
N VAL A 156 -29.31 0.06 24.63
CA VAL A 156 -29.71 1.48 24.50
C VAL A 156 -30.71 1.93 25.57
N HIS A 157 -31.68 1.08 25.93
CA HIS A 157 -32.72 1.39 26.92
C HIS A 157 -32.19 1.60 28.36
N PHE A 158 -30.92 1.26 28.64
CA PHE A 158 -30.28 1.58 29.93
C PHE A 158 -29.58 2.95 29.93
N PHE A 159 -29.34 3.55 28.76
CA PHE A 159 -28.71 4.86 28.62
C PHE A 159 -29.68 5.94 28.13
N PHE A 160 -30.74 5.57 27.41
CA PHE A 160 -31.79 6.45 26.91
C PHE A 160 -33.10 6.23 27.67
N ASN A 161 -33.57 7.27 28.35
CA ASN A 161 -34.83 7.30 29.08
C ASN A 161 -35.91 7.94 28.22
N GLU A 162 -36.57 7.14 27.37
CA GLU A 162 -37.58 7.60 26.39
C GLU A 162 -38.67 8.51 27.01
N PRO A 163 -39.33 8.17 28.14
CA PRO A 163 -40.33 9.05 28.76
C PRO A 163 -39.82 10.42 29.23
N ALA A 164 -38.52 10.55 29.54
CA ALA A 164 -37.91 11.80 29.96
C ALA A 164 -37.20 12.54 28.81
N GLN A 165 -36.96 11.87 27.67
CA GLN A 165 -36.08 12.32 26.60
C GLN A 165 -34.67 12.68 27.13
N GLU A 166 -34.13 11.84 28.01
CA GLU A 166 -32.78 11.99 28.57
C GLU A 166 -31.83 10.94 28.01
N PHE A 167 -30.68 11.36 27.47
CA PHE A 167 -29.60 10.48 27.01
C PHE A 167 -28.23 11.03 27.46
N PRO A 168 -27.83 10.81 28.74
CA PRO A 168 -26.65 11.43 29.32
C PRO A 168 -25.35 11.22 28.54
N LEU A 169 -25.15 10.02 27.99
CA LEU A 169 -23.95 9.69 27.20
C LEU A 169 -23.80 10.59 25.96
N TYR A 170 -24.90 10.86 25.26
CA TYR A 170 -24.91 11.77 24.12
C TYR A 170 -24.76 13.24 24.56
N THR A 171 -25.55 13.67 25.54
CA THR A 171 -25.59 15.09 25.94
C THR A 171 -24.32 15.57 26.64
N GLU A 172 -23.56 14.69 27.31
CA GLU A 172 -22.25 15.05 27.88
C GLU A 172 -21.14 15.04 26.82
N VAL A 173 -21.08 14.04 25.92
CA VAL A 173 -19.94 13.92 24.98
C VAL A 173 -19.90 15.05 23.95
N ILE A 174 -21.06 15.52 23.47
CA ILE A 174 -21.12 16.61 22.47
C ILE A 174 -20.55 17.94 22.98
N LYS A 175 -20.40 18.13 24.30
CA LYS A 175 -19.82 19.36 24.90
C LYS A 175 -18.34 19.52 24.56
N PHE A 176 -17.64 18.43 24.28
CA PHE A 176 -16.19 18.40 24.05
C PHE A 176 -15.81 18.44 22.55
N TYR A 177 -16.78 18.70 21.65
CA TYR A 177 -16.59 18.66 20.19
C TYR A 177 -15.46 19.58 19.67
N ASN A 178 -15.29 20.75 20.31
CA ASN A 178 -14.28 21.75 19.96
C ASN A 178 -13.15 21.82 21.01
N HIS A 179 -12.71 20.68 21.52
CA HIS A 179 -11.58 20.63 22.45
C HIS A 179 -10.24 20.89 21.74
N SER A 180 -9.28 21.49 22.45
CA SER A 180 -7.94 21.81 21.92
C SER A 180 -7.15 20.56 21.51
N GLU A 181 -7.23 19.49 22.32
CA GLU A 181 -6.58 18.21 22.04
C GLU A 181 -7.30 17.42 20.94
N GLY A 182 -6.57 17.04 19.89
CA GLY A 182 -7.08 16.18 18.81
C GLY A 182 -7.59 14.82 19.31
N MET A 183 -6.93 14.20 20.30
CA MET A 183 -7.36 12.91 20.87
C MET A 183 -8.75 12.97 21.50
N VAL A 184 -9.08 14.07 22.19
CA VAL A 184 -10.43 14.31 22.74
C VAL A 184 -11.44 14.46 21.60
N ARG A 185 -11.13 15.25 20.56
CA ARG A 185 -12.01 15.39 19.37
C ARG A 185 -12.26 14.05 18.67
N ILE A 186 -11.23 13.22 18.50
CA ILE A 186 -11.33 11.87 17.91
C ILE A 186 -12.20 10.94 18.77
N ALA A 187 -12.04 10.95 20.09
CA ALA A 187 -12.86 10.15 20.99
C ALA A 187 -14.33 10.59 21.01
N VAL A 188 -14.60 11.91 20.96
CA VAL A 188 -15.96 12.46 20.78
C VAL A 188 -16.57 11.98 19.46
N ARG A 189 -15.86 12.12 18.33
CA ARG A 189 -16.30 11.66 17.00
C ARG A 189 -16.57 10.16 16.96
N THR A 190 -15.72 9.34 17.59
CA THR A 190 -15.96 7.89 17.70
C THR A 190 -17.25 7.61 18.47
N THR A 191 -17.46 8.31 19.59
CA THR A 191 -18.62 8.14 20.47
C THR A 191 -19.92 8.53 19.76
N THR A 192 -19.94 9.65 19.04
CA THR A 192 -21.12 10.10 18.28
C THR A 192 -21.43 9.17 17.10
N LEU A 193 -20.43 8.67 16.36
CA LEU A 193 -20.64 7.67 15.30
C LEU A 193 -21.22 6.37 15.87
N ASN A 194 -20.69 5.87 16.99
CA ASN A 194 -21.21 4.68 17.65
C ASN A 194 -22.67 4.85 18.08
N ILE A 195 -23.04 6.02 18.61
CA ILE A 195 -24.44 6.35 18.97
C ILE A 195 -25.33 6.44 17.74
N PHE A 196 -24.90 7.13 16.68
CA PHE A 196 -25.68 7.29 15.44
C PHE A 196 -25.95 5.95 14.72
N LYS A 197 -25.04 4.97 14.85
CA LYS A 197 -25.16 3.63 14.25
C LYS A 197 -26.26 2.75 14.87
N VAL A 198 -26.79 3.06 16.05
CA VAL A 198 -27.72 2.16 16.76
C VAL A 198 -29.15 2.23 16.18
N GLU A 199 -29.77 1.07 16.06
CA GLU A 199 -31.03 0.84 15.33
C GLU A 199 -32.28 0.88 16.23
N ASP A 200 -32.37 1.88 17.11
CA ASP A 200 -33.59 2.17 17.88
C ASP A 200 -34.23 3.48 17.43
N GLU A 201 -35.49 3.44 17.00
CA GLU A 201 -36.14 4.59 16.35
C GLU A 201 -36.56 5.68 17.35
N ALA A 202 -36.83 5.35 18.61
CA ALA A 202 -37.10 6.33 19.66
C ALA A 202 -35.84 7.14 20.01
N MET A 203 -34.71 6.45 20.19
CA MET A 203 -33.39 7.06 20.37
C MET A 203 -32.96 7.84 19.12
N ARG A 204 -33.15 7.29 17.91
CA ARG A 204 -32.84 8.02 16.65
C ARG A 204 -33.68 9.30 16.55
N ALA A 205 -34.97 9.27 16.85
CA ALA A 205 -35.82 10.47 16.84
C ALA A 205 -35.31 11.55 17.83
N PHE A 206 -34.98 11.16 19.07
CA PHE A 206 -34.36 12.06 20.05
C PHE A 206 -33.03 12.63 19.54
N VAL A 207 -32.10 11.76 19.10
CA VAL A 207 -30.77 12.13 18.65
C VAL A 207 -30.82 13.03 17.41
N ARG A 208 -31.69 12.77 16.44
CA ARG A 208 -31.96 13.66 15.29
C ARG A 208 -32.42 15.06 15.75
N SER A 209 -33.19 15.16 16.83
CA SER A 209 -33.63 16.47 17.35
C SER A 209 -32.48 17.26 18.00
N CYS A 210 -31.62 16.60 18.78
CA CYS A 210 -30.51 17.25 19.50
C CYS A 210 -29.23 17.42 18.65
N SER A 211 -29.03 16.60 17.61
CA SER A 211 -27.82 16.65 16.78
C SER A 211 -27.75 17.86 15.88
N ARG A 212 -28.89 18.49 15.53
CA ARG A 212 -28.94 19.62 14.59
C ARG A 212 -28.01 20.78 14.98
N ASP A 213 -27.99 21.18 16.25
CA ASP A 213 -27.14 22.27 16.74
C ASP A 213 -25.66 21.87 16.77
N TYR A 214 -25.37 20.64 17.19
CA TYR A 214 -24.03 20.05 17.17
C TYR A 214 -23.46 19.98 15.73
N LEU A 215 -24.25 19.50 14.77
CA LEU A 215 -23.86 19.42 13.36
C LEU A 215 -23.69 20.81 12.73
N CYS A 216 -24.53 21.79 13.09
CA CYS A 216 -24.32 23.18 12.69
C CYS A 216 -22.96 23.71 13.20
N ALA A 217 -22.61 23.45 14.46
CA ALA A 217 -21.34 23.90 15.04
C ALA A 217 -20.10 23.20 14.42
N VAL A 218 -20.19 21.89 14.11
CA VAL A 218 -19.11 21.17 13.40
C VAL A 218 -18.92 21.69 11.97
N VAL A 219 -20.01 22.00 11.27
CA VAL A 219 -19.94 22.59 9.91
C VAL A 219 -19.44 24.03 9.95
N ASP A 220 -19.79 24.81 10.98
CA ASP A 220 -19.24 26.15 11.20
C ASP A 220 -17.73 26.13 11.45
N LEU A 221 -17.23 25.24 12.31
CA LEU A 221 -15.78 25.04 12.50
C LEU A 221 -15.08 24.69 11.18
N THR A 222 -15.71 23.84 10.36
CA THR A 222 -15.19 23.46 9.04
C THR A 222 -15.14 24.65 8.08
N ALA A 223 -16.14 25.55 8.13
CA ALA A 223 -16.13 26.81 7.39
C ALA A 223 -15.03 27.77 7.87
N LEU A 224 -14.81 27.87 9.18
CA LEU A 224 -13.73 28.67 9.78
C LEU A 224 -12.36 28.15 9.32
N HIS A 225 -12.11 26.84 9.41
CA HIS A 225 -10.86 26.23 8.94
C HIS A 225 -10.62 26.52 7.45
N SER A 226 -11.66 26.45 6.60
CA SER A 226 -11.55 26.82 5.18
C SER A 226 -11.19 28.30 4.96
N ILE A 227 -11.65 29.21 5.82
CA ILE A 227 -11.32 30.65 5.76
C ILE A 227 -9.87 30.89 6.20
N ASP A 228 -9.42 30.22 7.26
CA ASP A 228 -8.05 30.38 7.77
C ASP A 228 -6.99 29.77 6.82
N ILE A 229 -7.29 28.63 6.19
CA ILE A 229 -6.45 28.03 5.13
C ILE A 229 -6.31 28.99 3.94
N ASP A 230 -7.41 29.58 3.45
CA ASP A 230 -7.37 30.55 2.35
C ASP A 230 -6.65 31.85 2.75
N GLN A 231 -6.82 32.33 3.98
CA GLN A 231 -6.08 33.50 4.48
C GLN A 231 -4.57 33.22 4.59
N PHE A 232 -4.18 32.01 5.01
CA PHE A 232 -2.77 31.58 5.05
C PHE A 232 -2.22 31.42 3.63
N ALA A 233 -2.89 30.69 2.74
CA ALA A 233 -2.43 30.43 1.38
C ALA A 233 -2.30 31.71 0.51
N ARG A 234 -3.08 32.76 0.79
CA ARG A 234 -2.91 34.09 0.17
C ARG A 234 -1.67 34.86 0.62
N SER A 235 -1.15 34.58 1.82
CA SER A 235 -0.15 35.42 2.50
C SER A 235 1.20 34.75 2.73
N ALA A 236 1.27 33.42 2.70
CA ALA A 236 2.48 32.65 2.84
C ALA A 236 3.26 32.51 1.52
N GLU A 237 4.58 32.70 1.57
CA GLU A 237 5.48 32.36 0.46
C GLU A 237 5.71 30.84 0.39
N ASN A 238 6.03 30.32 -0.80
CA ASN A 238 6.15 28.88 -1.09
C ASN A 238 7.51 28.31 -0.59
N GLU A 239 7.70 28.37 0.72
CA GLU A 239 8.84 27.86 1.50
C GLU A 239 8.49 26.53 2.19
N ALA A 240 9.50 25.79 2.68
CA ALA A 240 9.30 24.49 3.32
C ALA A 240 8.42 24.59 4.59
N SER A 241 8.79 25.45 5.53
CA SER A 241 8.06 25.70 6.79
C SER A 241 6.59 26.06 6.58
N ASN A 242 6.29 26.83 5.53
CA ASN A 242 4.91 27.20 5.19
C ASN A 242 4.13 26.04 4.56
N ARG A 243 4.80 25.17 3.78
CA ARG A 243 4.19 23.94 3.26
C ARG A 243 3.92 22.92 4.35
N ASP A 244 4.84 22.75 5.29
CA ASP A 244 4.68 21.85 6.44
C ASP A 244 3.44 22.28 7.25
N ARG A 245 3.39 23.55 7.67
CA ARG A 245 2.24 24.12 8.38
C ARG A 245 0.91 24.06 7.59
N LEU A 246 0.96 24.24 6.26
CA LEU A 246 -0.24 24.10 5.42
C LEU A 246 -0.70 22.63 5.32
N THR A 247 0.22 21.66 5.41
CA THR A 247 -0.11 20.23 5.47
C THR A 247 -0.91 19.93 6.74
N ASP A 248 -0.48 20.44 7.89
CA ASP A 248 -1.19 20.28 9.16
C ASP A 248 -2.61 20.85 9.09
N LEU A 249 -2.76 22.09 8.61
CA LEU A 249 -4.06 22.77 8.47
C LEU A 249 -5.00 22.06 7.48
N VAL A 250 -4.47 21.58 6.35
CA VAL A 250 -5.25 20.79 5.38
C VAL A 250 -5.63 19.44 5.96
N GLY A 251 -4.76 18.80 6.75
CA GLY A 251 -5.05 17.57 7.49
C GLY A 251 -6.24 17.74 8.44
N GLU A 252 -6.20 18.74 9.32
CA GLU A 252 -7.33 19.01 10.23
C GLU A 252 -8.64 19.32 9.49
N HIS A 253 -8.58 19.95 8.30
CA HIS A 253 -9.78 20.17 7.48
C HIS A 253 -10.29 18.86 6.84
N LEU A 254 -9.40 17.99 6.32
CA LEU A 254 -9.80 16.71 5.75
C LEU A 254 -10.38 15.77 6.82
N ASP A 255 -9.82 15.75 8.03
CA ASP A 255 -10.38 15.03 9.19
C ASP A 255 -11.83 15.44 9.51
N HIS A 256 -12.21 16.68 9.21
CA HIS A 256 -13.59 17.14 9.34
C HIS A 256 -14.47 16.59 8.20
N ILE A 257 -14.02 16.69 6.95
CA ILE A 257 -14.79 16.19 5.79
C ILE A 257 -14.96 14.66 5.84
N HIS A 258 -13.93 13.91 6.25
CA HIS A 258 -14.03 12.47 6.50
C HIS A 258 -15.07 12.16 7.58
N TYR A 259 -15.04 12.86 8.73
CA TYR A 259 -16.07 12.70 9.77
C TYR A 259 -17.50 13.00 9.29
N LEU A 260 -17.69 13.92 8.34
CA LEU A 260 -19.00 14.14 7.73
C LEU A 260 -19.40 12.99 6.80
N ASN A 261 -18.47 12.44 6.01
CA ASN A 261 -18.72 11.24 5.21
C ASN A 261 -19.04 10.01 6.09
N ASP A 262 -18.35 9.84 7.22
CA ASP A 262 -18.61 8.75 8.17
C ASP A 262 -20.03 8.77 8.73
N ILE A 263 -20.66 9.95 8.83
CA ILE A 263 -22.07 10.10 9.23
C ILE A 263 -23.01 9.76 8.07
N PHE A 264 -22.70 10.19 6.82
CA PHE A 264 -23.48 9.81 5.64
C PHE A 264 -23.49 8.27 5.42
N LEU A 265 -22.38 7.59 5.70
CA LEU A 265 -22.25 6.12 5.60
C LEU A 265 -23.07 5.32 6.63
N ILE A 266 -23.81 5.97 7.55
CA ILE A 266 -24.64 5.28 8.56
C ILE A 266 -25.98 4.80 7.98
N ASN A 267 -26.37 5.26 6.79
CA ASN A 267 -27.61 4.87 6.08
C ASN A 267 -28.94 5.28 6.75
N ASP A 268 -28.92 6.18 7.74
CA ASP A 268 -30.15 6.88 8.17
C ASP A 268 -30.45 8.02 7.18
N GLU A 269 -31.49 7.84 6.35
CA GLU A 269 -31.93 8.79 5.33
C GLU A 269 -32.30 10.18 5.92
N HIS A 270 -32.90 10.21 7.11
CA HIS A 270 -33.32 11.46 7.76
C HIS A 270 -32.13 12.21 8.35
N LEU A 271 -31.15 11.50 8.94
CA LEU A 271 -29.91 12.08 9.43
C LEU A 271 -29.04 12.59 8.26
N SER A 272 -28.97 11.82 7.16
CA SER A 272 -28.22 12.20 5.96
C SER A 272 -28.84 13.42 5.27
N ALA A 273 -30.16 13.45 5.07
CA ALA A 273 -30.86 14.62 4.53
C ALA A 273 -30.70 15.86 5.42
N MET A 274 -30.72 15.70 6.74
CA MET A 274 -30.45 16.80 7.69
C MET A 274 -29.00 17.29 7.61
N LEU A 275 -28.02 16.39 7.60
CA LEU A 275 -26.62 16.73 7.50
C LEU A 275 -26.34 17.47 6.19
N PHE A 276 -26.89 16.98 5.06
CA PHE A 276 -26.75 17.67 3.79
C PHE A 276 -27.44 19.04 3.77
N GLU A 277 -28.63 19.21 4.37
CA GLU A 277 -29.26 20.54 4.53
C GLU A 277 -28.32 21.53 5.23
N ILE A 278 -27.68 21.10 6.32
CA ILE A 278 -26.75 21.90 7.12
C ILE A 278 -25.47 22.21 6.32
N VAL A 279 -24.83 21.18 5.77
CA VAL A 279 -23.60 21.30 4.95
C VAL A 279 -23.82 22.21 3.74
N PHE A 280 -24.92 22.03 3.02
CA PHE A 280 -25.22 22.85 1.84
C PHE A 280 -25.46 24.32 2.21
N ARG A 281 -26.30 24.59 3.23
CA ARG A 281 -26.67 25.98 3.59
C ARG A 281 -25.62 26.73 4.41
N ARG A 282 -24.71 26.04 5.12
CA ARG A 282 -23.69 26.67 5.99
C ARG A 282 -22.27 26.63 5.40
N LEU A 283 -21.97 25.71 4.50
CA LEU A 283 -20.64 25.55 3.90
C LEU A 283 -20.67 25.70 2.37
N LEU A 284 -21.33 24.78 1.65
CA LEU A 284 -21.17 24.66 0.19
C LEU A 284 -21.70 25.89 -0.57
N ALA A 285 -22.95 26.28 -0.34
CA ALA A 285 -23.55 27.46 -0.96
C ALA A 285 -22.96 28.80 -0.44
N PRO A 286 -22.97 29.10 0.87
CA PRO A 286 -22.67 30.45 1.38
C PRO A 286 -21.18 30.82 1.30
N LEU A 287 -20.29 29.81 1.28
CA LEU A 287 -18.84 30.01 1.25
C LEU A 287 -18.25 29.59 -0.09
N TYR A 288 -18.38 28.33 -0.52
CA TYR A 288 -17.68 27.85 -1.71
C TYR A 288 -18.31 28.38 -3.01
N LEU A 289 -19.57 28.08 -3.30
CA LEU A 289 -20.24 28.54 -4.53
C LEU A 289 -20.28 30.07 -4.64
N CYS A 290 -20.59 30.76 -3.53
CA CYS A 290 -20.45 32.22 -3.41
C CYS A 290 -19.07 32.73 -3.84
N SER A 291 -18.00 32.09 -3.38
CA SER A 291 -16.62 32.53 -3.64
C SER A 291 -16.21 32.31 -5.10
N LEU A 292 -16.61 31.18 -5.68
CA LEU A 292 -16.39 30.89 -7.10
C LEU A 292 -17.05 31.92 -8.02
N ALA A 293 -18.29 32.33 -7.70
CA ALA A 293 -18.99 33.42 -8.41
C ALA A 293 -18.58 34.83 -7.96
N SER A 294 -17.70 34.96 -6.96
CA SER A 294 -17.32 36.23 -6.31
C SER A 294 -18.50 37.07 -5.81
N LEU A 295 -19.61 36.42 -5.43
CA LEU A 295 -20.84 37.06 -4.96
C LEU A 295 -20.62 37.75 -3.61
N ARG A 296 -20.71 39.08 -3.60
CA ARG A 296 -20.68 39.91 -2.38
C ARG A 296 -22.03 40.60 -2.20
N MET A 297 -22.92 39.96 -1.44
CA MET A 297 -24.24 40.52 -1.13
C MET A 297 -24.18 41.54 0.02
N CYS A 298 -23.08 41.57 0.76
CA CYS A 298 -22.77 42.59 1.79
C CYS A 298 -21.30 43.07 1.69
N PRO A 299 -20.98 44.31 2.07
CA PRO A 299 -19.58 44.81 2.03
C PRO A 299 -18.61 44.06 2.94
N SER A 300 -19.10 43.50 4.04
CA SER A 300 -18.34 42.68 5.00
C SER A 300 -18.37 41.18 4.71
N ALA A 301 -18.91 40.76 3.55
CA ALA A 301 -18.98 39.36 3.16
C ALA A 301 -17.58 38.72 3.02
N VAL A 302 -17.43 37.51 3.55
CA VAL A 302 -16.22 36.70 3.40
C VAL A 302 -16.30 35.94 2.08
N VAL A 303 -15.23 36.04 1.30
CA VAL A 303 -15.11 35.48 -0.05
C VAL A 303 -13.71 34.89 -0.16
N LEU A 304 -13.64 33.56 -0.33
CA LEU A 304 -12.41 32.81 -0.58
C LEU A 304 -11.84 33.14 -1.97
N THR A 305 -10.61 32.72 -2.25
CA THR A 305 -10.12 32.70 -3.63
C THR A 305 -10.87 31.64 -4.46
N PRO A 306 -10.99 31.80 -5.79
CA PRO A 306 -11.45 30.73 -6.66
C PRO A 306 -10.59 29.46 -6.54
N VAL A 307 -9.28 29.63 -6.31
CA VAL A 307 -8.32 28.56 -5.99
C VAL A 307 -8.80 27.74 -4.79
N SER A 308 -8.94 28.35 -3.61
CA SER A 308 -9.35 27.64 -2.40
C SER A 308 -10.78 27.11 -2.48
N SER A 309 -11.70 27.84 -3.12
CA SER A 309 -13.06 27.34 -3.38
C SER A 309 -13.05 26.05 -4.21
N LEU A 310 -12.28 26.00 -5.31
CA LEU A 310 -12.20 24.82 -6.17
C LEU A 310 -11.44 23.69 -5.48
N PHE A 311 -10.43 23.99 -4.67
CA PHE A 311 -9.75 23.03 -3.80
C PHE A 311 -10.72 22.35 -2.82
N PHE A 312 -11.53 23.11 -2.07
CA PHE A 312 -12.47 22.51 -1.12
C PHE A 312 -13.61 21.75 -1.80
N LEU A 313 -14.16 22.28 -2.90
CA LEU A 313 -15.17 21.58 -3.70
C LEU A 313 -14.63 20.27 -4.31
N SER A 314 -13.36 20.25 -4.72
CA SER A 314 -12.70 19.02 -5.21
C SER A 314 -12.59 17.98 -4.11
N HIS A 315 -12.12 18.36 -2.92
CA HIS A 315 -11.97 17.41 -1.81
C HIS A 315 -13.33 16.90 -1.29
N PHE A 316 -14.35 17.76 -1.25
CA PHE A 316 -15.71 17.31 -0.93
C PHE A 316 -16.20 16.21 -1.90
N LEU A 317 -16.01 16.39 -3.21
CA LEU A 317 -16.40 15.40 -4.25
C LEU A 317 -15.47 14.18 -4.35
N LEU A 318 -14.28 14.21 -3.74
CA LEU A 318 -13.36 13.06 -3.67
C LEU A 318 -13.51 12.24 -2.37
N VAL A 319 -14.13 12.82 -1.33
CA VAL A 319 -14.31 12.17 -0.02
C VAL A 319 -15.76 11.79 0.26
N VAL A 320 -16.74 12.63 -0.09
CA VAL A 320 -18.16 12.37 0.18
C VAL A 320 -18.73 11.46 -0.90
N THR A 321 -19.20 10.30 -0.46
CA THR A 321 -19.68 9.21 -1.34
C THR A 321 -21.20 9.16 -1.52
N ASP A 322 -21.97 9.97 -0.77
CA ASP A 322 -23.43 9.99 -0.89
C ASP A 322 -23.91 10.58 -2.24
N SER A 323 -24.72 9.80 -2.94
CA SER A 323 -25.24 10.14 -4.26
C SER A 323 -26.21 11.34 -4.23
N GLN A 324 -27.05 11.47 -3.19
CA GLN A 324 -28.02 12.58 -3.11
C GLN A 324 -27.32 13.92 -2.89
N ALA A 325 -26.34 13.96 -1.98
CA ALA A 325 -25.50 15.12 -1.70
C ALA A 325 -24.69 15.55 -2.93
N VAL A 326 -24.03 14.60 -3.61
CA VAL A 326 -23.25 14.86 -4.83
C VAL A 326 -24.16 15.35 -5.96
N GLN A 327 -25.28 14.67 -6.23
CA GLN A 327 -26.22 15.09 -7.29
C GLN A 327 -26.78 16.49 -7.04
N THR A 328 -27.13 16.82 -5.79
CA THR A 328 -27.72 18.13 -5.45
C THR A 328 -26.68 19.26 -5.52
N LEU A 329 -25.46 19.04 -5.01
CA LEU A 329 -24.35 19.99 -5.15
C LEU A 329 -24.06 20.28 -6.63
N LEU A 330 -23.95 19.23 -7.46
CA LEU A 330 -23.65 19.39 -8.87
C LEU A 330 -24.82 20.03 -9.64
N SER A 331 -26.07 19.73 -9.28
CA SER A 331 -27.25 20.40 -9.87
C SER A 331 -27.20 21.92 -9.64
N SER A 332 -26.97 22.37 -8.41
CA SER A 332 -26.82 23.81 -8.10
C SER A 332 -25.60 24.42 -8.80
N PHE A 333 -24.46 23.69 -8.90
CA PHE A 333 -23.29 24.17 -9.64
C PHE A 333 -23.53 24.37 -11.15
N PHE A 334 -24.18 23.41 -11.82
CA PHE A 334 -24.37 23.43 -13.29
C PHE A 334 -25.58 24.24 -13.74
N PHE A 335 -26.67 24.28 -12.95
CA PHE A 335 -27.92 24.93 -13.31
C PHE A 335 -28.26 26.16 -12.45
N GLY A 336 -27.79 26.20 -11.20
CA GLY A 336 -28.19 27.18 -10.21
C GLY A 336 -27.79 28.63 -10.49
N ASP A 337 -28.39 29.52 -9.69
CA ASP A 337 -28.27 30.97 -9.79
C ASP A 337 -28.06 31.62 -8.40
N GLY A 338 -28.23 32.94 -8.31
CA GLY A 338 -28.08 33.67 -7.05
C GLY A 338 -29.14 33.35 -5.98
N SER A 339 -30.24 32.66 -6.30
CA SER A 339 -31.36 32.38 -5.37
C SER A 339 -31.16 31.13 -4.51
N ASP A 340 -30.25 30.22 -4.91
CA ASP A 340 -29.76 29.11 -4.08
C ASP A 340 -29.02 29.63 -2.83
N VAL A 341 -28.40 30.80 -2.93
CA VAL A 341 -27.64 31.46 -1.86
C VAL A 341 -28.58 32.21 -0.91
N ARG A 342 -29.08 31.50 0.11
CA ARG A 342 -29.95 32.08 1.16
C ARG A 342 -29.20 32.63 2.36
N GLN A 343 -27.91 32.33 2.49
CA GLN A 343 -27.05 32.75 3.60
C GLN A 343 -25.66 33.13 3.08
N GLN A 344 -24.93 33.99 3.80
CA GLN A 344 -23.54 34.35 3.49
C GLN A 344 -22.75 34.65 4.77
N TRP A 345 -21.51 34.16 4.84
CA TRP A 345 -20.59 34.48 5.93
C TRP A 345 -20.13 35.94 5.85
N SER A 346 -20.13 36.64 6.98
CA SER A 346 -19.70 38.03 7.08
C SER A 346 -18.88 38.29 8.34
N ARG A 347 -18.02 39.32 8.31
CA ARG A 347 -17.32 39.82 9.50
C ARG A 347 -18.23 40.81 10.25
N GLY A 348 -18.51 40.50 11.51
CA GLY A 348 -19.22 41.37 12.45
C GLY A 348 -18.34 42.53 12.95
N GLN A 349 -18.93 43.40 13.79
CA GLN A 349 -18.24 44.58 14.31
C GLN A 349 -17.06 44.22 15.22
N ASP A 350 -17.18 43.15 16.00
CA ASP A 350 -16.14 42.61 16.89
C ASP A 350 -15.12 41.70 16.16
N ALA A 351 -15.03 41.81 14.83
CA ALA A 351 -14.28 40.93 13.92
C ALA A 351 -14.67 39.43 13.94
N SER A 352 -15.65 39.04 14.75
CA SER A 352 -16.25 37.71 14.77
C SER A 352 -16.91 37.35 13.42
N LEU A 353 -16.91 36.06 13.07
CA LEU A 353 -17.50 35.55 11.83
C LEU A 353 -18.93 35.07 12.08
N VAL A 354 -19.88 35.60 11.32
CA VAL A 354 -21.31 35.36 11.50
C VAL A 354 -21.98 35.04 10.17
N LEU A 355 -22.74 33.95 10.14
CA LEU A 355 -23.56 33.53 9.01
C LEU A 355 -24.86 34.36 8.97
N VAL A 356 -24.96 35.30 8.04
CA VAL A 356 -26.12 36.19 7.86
C VAL A 356 -27.09 35.56 6.87
N SER A 357 -28.38 35.55 7.20
CA SER A 357 -29.44 35.12 6.27
C SER A 357 -29.87 36.29 5.39
N LEU A 358 -30.01 36.05 4.09
CA LEU A 358 -30.25 37.07 3.07
C LEU A 358 -31.73 37.10 2.64
N PRO A 359 -32.26 38.26 2.20
CA PRO A 359 -33.49 38.28 1.42
C PRO A 359 -33.27 37.58 0.07
N PRO A 360 -34.33 37.00 -0.55
CA PRO A 360 -34.20 36.35 -1.85
C PRO A 360 -33.76 37.35 -2.92
N VAL A 361 -32.66 37.04 -3.61
CA VAL A 361 -32.09 37.85 -4.69
C VAL A 361 -32.78 37.51 -6.01
N GLU A 362 -33.10 38.52 -6.82
CA GLU A 362 -33.69 38.31 -8.15
C GLU A 362 -32.72 37.58 -9.08
N ALA A 363 -33.24 36.60 -9.84
CA ALA A 363 -32.48 35.74 -10.74
C ALA A 363 -31.85 36.55 -11.89
N THR A 364 -30.58 36.90 -11.74
CA THR A 364 -29.87 37.85 -12.63
C THR A 364 -28.99 37.17 -13.69
N SER A 365 -28.71 35.87 -13.56
CA SER A 365 -27.96 35.10 -14.58
C SER A 365 -28.13 33.59 -14.39
N ASN A 366 -28.56 32.87 -15.43
CA ASN A 366 -28.64 31.41 -15.42
C ASN A 366 -27.24 30.78 -15.41
N ARG A 367 -27.06 29.66 -14.70
CA ARG A 367 -25.79 28.91 -14.60
C ARG A 367 -24.63 29.77 -14.07
N LEU A 368 -24.89 30.62 -13.08
CA LEU A 368 -23.95 31.63 -12.61
C LEU A 368 -22.62 31.02 -12.13
N PHE A 369 -22.67 29.92 -11.39
CA PHE A 369 -21.48 29.24 -10.86
C PHE A 369 -20.66 28.59 -11.99
N PHE A 370 -21.29 27.82 -12.89
CA PHE A 370 -20.63 27.24 -14.08
C PHE A 370 -19.99 28.30 -15.00
N ASN A 371 -20.67 29.42 -15.25
CA ASN A 371 -20.10 30.53 -16.04
C ASN A 371 -18.89 31.19 -15.36
N SER A 372 -18.83 31.15 -14.02
CA SER A 372 -17.69 31.67 -13.25
C SER A 372 -16.54 30.66 -13.18
N TYR A 373 -16.87 29.36 -13.10
CA TYR A 373 -15.93 28.26 -13.28
C TYR A 373 -15.22 28.30 -14.64
N LEU A 374 -15.94 28.47 -15.75
CA LEU A 374 -15.32 28.58 -17.08
C LEU A 374 -14.31 29.74 -17.17
N ARG A 375 -14.57 30.86 -16.49
CA ARG A 375 -13.63 32.00 -16.39
C ARG A 375 -12.40 31.66 -15.55
N SER A 376 -12.53 30.81 -14.52
CA SER A 376 -11.42 30.39 -13.67
C SER A 376 -10.41 29.46 -14.37
N LEU A 377 -10.80 28.83 -15.48
CA LEU A 377 -9.94 28.00 -16.32
C LEU A 377 -9.03 28.82 -17.28
N ASN A 378 -9.18 30.15 -17.36
CA ASN A 378 -8.39 30.97 -18.28
C ASN A 378 -6.95 31.18 -17.77
N CYS A 379 -5.97 30.65 -18.52
CA CYS A 379 -4.54 30.71 -18.20
C CYS A 379 -3.79 31.99 -18.65
N GLU A 380 -4.49 33.06 -19.03
CA GLU A 380 -3.91 34.34 -19.51
C GLU A 380 -2.80 34.93 -18.62
N ARG A 381 -2.89 34.76 -17.29
CA ARG A 381 -1.92 35.35 -16.32
C ARG A 381 -1.15 34.31 -15.52
N ASN A 382 -1.84 33.27 -15.11
CA ASN A 382 -1.29 32.09 -14.44
C ASN A 382 -2.32 30.96 -14.56
N ASP A 383 -1.91 29.75 -14.24
CA ASP A 383 -2.73 28.55 -14.30
C ASP A 383 -3.22 28.07 -12.91
N HIS A 384 -3.13 28.91 -11.88
CA HIS A 384 -3.34 28.48 -10.49
C HIS A 384 -4.81 28.09 -10.24
N ALA A 385 -5.76 28.94 -10.65
CA ALA A 385 -7.18 28.61 -10.60
C ALA A 385 -7.54 27.51 -11.61
N ALA A 386 -6.91 27.49 -12.78
CA ALA A 386 -7.15 26.48 -13.81
C ALA A 386 -6.77 25.07 -13.34
N PHE A 387 -5.66 24.90 -12.61
CA PHE A 387 -5.26 23.62 -12.03
C PHE A 387 -6.34 23.04 -11.10
N PHE A 388 -6.83 23.83 -10.13
CA PHE A 388 -7.90 23.35 -9.23
C PHE A 388 -9.26 23.24 -9.94
N GLY A 389 -9.50 24.01 -11.01
CA GLY A 389 -10.67 23.84 -11.86
C GLY A 389 -10.66 22.52 -12.65
N LEU A 390 -9.49 22.06 -13.08
CA LEU A 390 -9.30 20.73 -13.67
C LEU A 390 -9.40 19.63 -12.62
N LEU A 391 -8.89 19.86 -11.40
CA LEU A 391 -9.02 18.90 -10.29
C LEU A 391 -10.49 18.69 -9.90
N PHE A 392 -11.28 19.77 -9.85
CA PHE A 392 -12.72 19.71 -9.61
C PHE A 392 -13.41 18.88 -10.70
N LEU A 393 -13.06 19.11 -11.97
CA LEU A 393 -13.63 18.35 -13.09
C LEU A 393 -13.24 16.86 -13.04
N TYR A 394 -12.01 16.53 -12.65
CA TYR A 394 -11.58 15.16 -12.37
C TYR A 394 -12.41 14.52 -11.25
N ALA A 395 -12.67 15.24 -10.15
CA ALA A 395 -13.51 14.75 -9.05
C ALA A 395 -14.95 14.47 -9.51
N VAL A 396 -15.53 15.34 -10.35
CA VAL A 396 -16.82 15.08 -11.02
C VAL A 396 -16.75 13.82 -11.91
N CYS A 397 -15.64 13.61 -12.63
CA CYS A 397 -15.47 12.44 -13.50
C CYS A 397 -15.30 11.10 -12.76
N GLN A 398 -14.96 11.10 -11.46
CA GLN A 398 -14.86 9.86 -10.66
C GLN A 398 -16.21 9.39 -10.10
N ASN A 399 -17.21 10.27 -10.02
CA ASN A 399 -18.50 9.99 -9.40
C ASN A 399 -19.42 9.19 -10.35
N LYS A 400 -19.29 7.86 -10.29
CA LYS A 400 -20.08 6.88 -11.06
C LYS A 400 -21.58 7.08 -10.80
N GLY A 401 -22.39 7.02 -11.87
CA GLY A 401 -23.85 7.13 -11.81
C GLY A 401 -24.39 8.48 -12.27
N VAL A 402 -23.83 9.60 -11.80
CA VAL A 402 -24.37 10.95 -12.10
C VAL A 402 -23.71 11.60 -13.33
N MET A 403 -22.49 11.20 -13.67
CA MET A 403 -21.66 11.78 -14.74
C MET A 403 -22.38 11.85 -16.11
N ALA A 404 -23.10 10.81 -16.53
CA ALA A 404 -23.70 10.75 -17.87
C ALA A 404 -24.82 11.79 -18.12
N GLU A 405 -25.56 12.19 -17.08
CA GLU A 405 -26.59 13.24 -17.18
C GLU A 405 -25.98 14.63 -16.99
N ILE A 406 -24.96 14.73 -16.14
CA ILE A 406 -24.21 15.97 -15.90
C ILE A 406 -23.38 16.40 -17.13
N LEU A 407 -22.78 15.47 -17.87
CA LEU A 407 -22.07 15.80 -19.12
C LEU A 407 -23.03 16.30 -20.22
N LYS A 408 -24.29 15.83 -20.24
CA LYS A 408 -25.35 16.39 -21.07
C LYS A 408 -25.71 17.82 -20.62
N ALA A 409 -25.88 18.03 -19.31
CA ALA A 409 -26.14 19.34 -18.73
C ALA A 409 -25.04 20.37 -19.08
N ALA A 410 -23.78 19.95 -19.00
CA ALA A 410 -22.58 20.75 -19.27
C ALA A 410 -22.27 20.97 -20.77
N GLN A 411 -23.13 20.52 -21.68
CA GLN A 411 -22.97 20.65 -23.15
C GLN A 411 -21.72 19.96 -23.72
N ILE A 412 -21.30 18.84 -23.12
CA ILE A 412 -20.12 18.07 -23.55
C ILE A 412 -20.52 16.95 -24.53
N THR A 413 -21.76 16.45 -24.45
CA THR A 413 -22.32 15.55 -25.46
C THR A 413 -22.65 16.30 -26.75
N ALA A 414 -22.11 15.84 -27.88
CA ALA A 414 -22.51 16.31 -29.21
C ALA A 414 -23.94 15.82 -29.53
N SER A 415 -24.95 16.61 -29.16
CA SER A 415 -26.33 16.38 -29.58
C SER A 415 -26.45 16.66 -31.09
N VAL A 416 -26.74 15.61 -31.85
CA VAL A 416 -27.36 15.74 -33.18
C VAL A 416 -28.66 16.56 -33.03
N ASP A 417 -29.06 17.26 -34.10
CA ASP A 417 -30.26 18.11 -34.20
C ASP A 417 -30.27 19.41 -33.37
N CYS A 418 -29.38 20.36 -33.69
CA CYS A 418 -29.70 21.79 -33.60
C CYS A 418 -28.78 22.68 -34.46
N GLU A 419 -29.30 23.25 -35.56
CA GLU A 419 -28.60 24.28 -36.35
C GLU A 419 -28.61 25.63 -35.63
N MET A 420 -27.64 25.88 -34.75
CA MET A 420 -27.39 27.22 -34.18
C MET A 420 -25.88 27.52 -34.20
N PRO A 421 -25.47 28.75 -34.54
CA PRO A 421 -24.05 29.11 -34.60
C PRO A 421 -23.39 29.06 -33.23
N ALA A 422 -22.13 28.62 -33.20
CA ALA A 422 -21.36 28.43 -31.98
C ALA A 422 -21.31 29.72 -31.14
N ARG A 423 -21.82 29.63 -29.90
CA ARG A 423 -21.57 30.62 -28.86
C ARG A 423 -20.30 30.25 -28.09
N GLU A 424 -19.58 31.29 -27.68
CA GLU A 424 -18.42 31.18 -26.81
C GLU A 424 -18.81 30.48 -25.49
N GLY A 425 -18.05 29.47 -25.04
CA GLY A 425 -18.24 28.84 -23.73
C GLY A 425 -18.43 27.32 -23.66
N SER A 426 -18.16 26.54 -24.71
CA SER A 426 -18.10 25.07 -24.56
C SER A 426 -16.88 24.67 -23.73
N LEU A 427 -17.06 23.77 -22.74
CA LEU A 427 -15.98 23.36 -21.85
C LEU A 427 -14.80 22.73 -22.62
N LEU A 428 -15.09 21.99 -23.69
CA LEU A 428 -14.09 21.35 -24.54
C LEU A 428 -13.11 22.36 -25.16
N GLU A 429 -13.59 23.43 -25.80
CA GLU A 429 -12.68 24.42 -26.40
C GLU A 429 -11.88 25.19 -25.33
N VAL A 430 -12.43 25.36 -24.11
CA VAL A 430 -11.66 25.91 -22.96
C VAL A 430 -10.53 24.97 -22.55
N LEU A 431 -10.77 23.67 -22.42
CA LEU A 431 -9.72 22.68 -22.12
C LEU A 431 -8.64 22.64 -23.22
N LEU A 432 -9.04 22.66 -24.49
CA LEU A 432 -8.14 22.70 -25.65
C LEU A 432 -7.35 24.04 -25.74
N SER A 433 -7.91 25.13 -25.21
CA SER A 433 -7.20 26.41 -25.06
C SER A 433 -6.03 26.32 -24.07
N ILE A 434 -6.12 25.50 -23.01
CA ILE A 434 -5.03 25.26 -22.05
C ILE A 434 -3.90 24.49 -22.75
N VAL A 435 -4.23 23.41 -23.47
CA VAL A 435 -3.25 22.58 -24.22
C VAL A 435 -2.49 23.44 -25.24
N SER A 436 -3.21 24.16 -26.10
CA SER A 436 -2.62 25.04 -27.12
C SER A 436 -1.89 26.26 -26.55
N SER A 437 -2.13 26.66 -25.29
CA SER A 437 -1.41 27.77 -24.65
C SER A 437 -0.16 27.35 -23.89
N SER A 438 0.01 26.05 -23.61
CA SER A 438 1.20 25.53 -22.92
C SER A 438 2.50 25.70 -23.71
N THR A 439 2.42 25.76 -25.04
CA THR A 439 3.54 25.87 -25.99
C THR A 439 3.90 27.31 -26.36
N LYS A 440 2.97 28.26 -26.17
CA LYS A 440 3.13 29.67 -26.53
C LYS A 440 4.27 30.34 -25.76
N SER A 441 4.81 31.41 -26.33
CA SER A 441 6.02 32.11 -25.85
C SER A 441 5.95 32.61 -24.40
N ASP A 442 4.75 32.95 -23.90
CA ASP A 442 4.54 33.52 -22.57
C ASP A 442 4.61 32.48 -21.43
N ARG A 443 4.44 31.18 -21.75
CA ARG A 443 4.69 30.02 -20.87
C ARG A 443 4.05 30.10 -19.46
N THR A 444 2.87 30.69 -19.33
CA THR A 444 2.12 30.87 -18.06
C THR A 444 1.62 29.58 -17.41
N VAL A 445 1.68 28.45 -18.11
CA VAL A 445 1.13 27.14 -17.69
C VAL A 445 2.25 26.20 -17.20
N ARG A 446 2.05 25.59 -16.03
CA ARG A 446 2.91 24.54 -15.44
C ARG A 446 2.65 23.19 -16.10
N VAL A 447 3.63 22.28 -16.02
CA VAL A 447 3.51 20.95 -16.67
C VAL A 447 2.42 20.11 -16.01
N VAL A 448 2.33 20.13 -14.68
CA VAL A 448 1.31 19.42 -13.88
C VAL A 448 -0.13 19.76 -14.31
N THR A 449 -0.37 21.00 -14.77
CA THR A 449 -1.68 21.46 -15.25
C THR A 449 -2.00 20.93 -16.64
N VAL A 450 -1.01 20.82 -17.52
CA VAL A 450 -1.17 20.21 -18.85
C VAL A 450 -1.41 18.72 -18.73
N GLU A 451 -0.68 18.04 -17.84
CA GLU A 451 -0.87 16.62 -17.55
C GLU A 451 -2.27 16.33 -17.00
N LEU A 452 -2.73 17.07 -15.99
CA LEU A 452 -4.10 16.94 -15.47
C LEU A 452 -5.16 17.22 -16.54
N CYS A 453 -4.94 18.21 -17.41
CA CYS A 453 -5.83 18.50 -18.55
C CYS A 453 -5.91 17.31 -19.53
N CYS A 454 -4.77 16.68 -19.85
CA CYS A 454 -4.73 15.49 -20.70
C CYS A 454 -5.48 14.29 -20.07
N VAL A 455 -5.32 14.07 -18.76
CA VAL A 455 -6.04 13.01 -18.02
C VAL A 455 -7.55 13.25 -18.03
N VAL A 456 -7.98 14.49 -17.77
CA VAL A 456 -9.41 14.88 -17.78
C VAL A 456 -9.99 14.79 -19.19
N LEU A 457 -9.30 15.27 -20.22
CA LEU A 457 -9.73 15.12 -21.61
C LEU A 457 -9.88 13.63 -21.99
N ARG A 458 -8.97 12.76 -21.55
CA ARG A 458 -9.07 11.31 -21.79
C ARG A 458 -10.30 10.70 -21.09
N GLN A 459 -10.60 11.10 -19.85
CA GLN A 459 -11.80 10.66 -19.12
C GLN A 459 -13.10 11.13 -19.79
N LEU A 460 -13.14 12.37 -20.30
CA LEU A 460 -14.30 12.91 -21.00
C LEU A 460 -14.52 12.21 -22.36
N LEU A 461 -13.44 11.92 -23.10
CA LEU A 461 -13.51 11.25 -24.40
C LEU A 461 -13.86 9.75 -24.29
N LEU A 462 -13.56 9.08 -23.18
CA LEU A 462 -14.04 7.71 -22.91
C LEU A 462 -15.58 7.59 -22.83
N ALA A 463 -16.30 8.71 -22.68
CA ALA A 463 -17.76 8.77 -22.70
C ALA A 463 -18.36 9.22 -24.05
N VAL A 464 -17.54 9.30 -25.12
CA VAL A 464 -17.91 9.82 -26.45
C VAL A 464 -17.43 8.84 -27.53
N ASP A 465 -18.21 8.65 -28.59
CA ASP A 465 -17.82 7.79 -29.72
C ASP A 465 -16.50 8.26 -30.37
N VAL A 466 -15.59 7.32 -30.62
CA VAL A 466 -14.24 7.56 -31.20
C VAL A 466 -14.31 8.23 -32.59
N HIS A 467 -15.43 8.10 -33.30
CA HIS A 467 -15.67 8.74 -34.60
C HIS A 467 -16.37 10.11 -34.52
N ALA A 468 -16.69 10.60 -33.32
CA ALA A 468 -17.36 11.89 -33.14
C ALA A 468 -16.39 13.07 -33.36
N THR A 469 -16.94 14.22 -33.77
CA THR A 469 -16.16 15.44 -34.03
C THR A 469 -15.32 15.96 -32.85
N PRO A 470 -15.67 15.78 -31.55
CA PRO A 470 -14.79 16.13 -30.44
C PRO A 470 -13.45 15.41 -30.45
N HIS A 471 -13.41 14.12 -30.83
CA HIS A 471 -12.18 13.32 -30.78
C HIS A 471 -11.18 13.79 -31.83
N ALA A 472 -11.63 13.95 -33.08
CA ALA A 472 -10.82 14.50 -34.16
C ALA A 472 -10.32 15.92 -33.87
N ARG A 473 -11.16 16.78 -33.25
CA ARG A 473 -10.80 18.14 -32.84
C ARG A 473 -9.76 18.16 -31.73
N CYS A 474 -9.87 17.26 -30.76
CA CYS A 474 -8.89 17.11 -29.68
C CYS A 474 -7.55 16.59 -30.22
N GLN A 475 -7.56 15.57 -31.07
CA GLN A 475 -6.37 15.04 -31.72
C GLN A 475 -5.65 16.12 -32.54
N GLN A 476 -6.37 16.93 -33.33
CA GLN A 476 -5.78 18.03 -34.10
C GLN A 476 -4.94 18.96 -33.20
N ILE A 477 -5.54 19.49 -32.13
CA ILE A 477 -4.88 20.47 -31.26
C ILE A 477 -3.75 19.84 -30.44
N ALA A 478 -3.89 18.57 -30.04
CA ALA A 478 -2.82 17.83 -29.37
C ALA A 478 -1.61 17.60 -30.29
N GLU A 479 -1.84 17.30 -31.58
CA GLU A 479 -0.77 17.17 -32.57
C GLU A 479 -0.12 18.52 -32.93
N GLU A 480 -0.91 19.60 -33.06
CA GLU A 480 -0.39 20.96 -33.25
C GLU A 480 0.52 21.38 -32.07
N ALA A 481 0.06 21.22 -30.83
CA ALA A 481 0.87 21.53 -29.64
C ALA A 481 2.13 20.63 -29.52
N ARG A 482 2.03 19.33 -29.84
CA ARG A 482 3.21 18.44 -29.91
C ARG A 482 4.22 18.95 -30.94
N ASN A 483 3.75 19.42 -32.09
CA ASN A 483 4.61 19.92 -33.17
C ASN A 483 5.28 21.26 -32.79
N ASP A 484 4.60 22.16 -32.08
CA ASP A 484 5.21 23.37 -31.49
C ASP A 484 6.32 23.02 -30.48
N ALA A 485 6.09 22.02 -29.61
CA ALA A 485 7.09 21.56 -28.66
C ALA A 485 8.32 20.99 -29.39
N VAL A 486 8.11 20.18 -30.43
CA VAL A 486 9.18 19.70 -31.33
C VAL A 486 9.92 20.86 -31.99
N ALA A 487 9.23 21.90 -32.48
CA ALA A 487 9.86 23.07 -33.07
C ALA A 487 10.76 23.79 -32.05
N SER A 488 10.27 24.01 -30.82
CA SER A 488 11.05 24.59 -29.72
C SER A 488 12.26 23.75 -29.32
N LEU A 489 12.23 22.43 -29.48
CA LEU A 489 13.36 21.55 -29.19
C LEU A 489 14.36 21.50 -30.36
N SER A 490 13.88 21.48 -31.60
CA SER A 490 14.73 21.35 -32.80
C SER A 490 15.76 22.47 -32.96
N ALA A 491 15.44 23.68 -32.48
CA ALA A 491 16.37 24.81 -32.43
C ALA A 491 17.53 24.62 -31.43
N VAL A 492 17.40 23.70 -30.47
CA VAL A 492 18.28 23.54 -29.30
C VAL A 492 19.09 22.23 -29.34
N VAL A 493 18.54 21.17 -29.93
CA VAL A 493 19.14 19.80 -30.05
C VAL A 493 20.61 19.79 -30.48
N TYR A 494 21.04 20.77 -31.28
CA TYR A 494 22.39 20.86 -31.84
C TYR A 494 23.22 22.06 -31.35
N THR A 495 22.72 22.83 -30.37
CA THR A 495 23.43 23.98 -29.77
C THR A 495 23.87 23.71 -28.33
N GLU A 496 23.08 22.96 -27.56
CA GLU A 496 23.34 22.69 -26.15
C GLU A 496 24.04 21.33 -25.94
N GLU A 497 25.29 21.35 -25.45
CA GLU A 497 26.09 20.12 -25.26
C GLU A 497 25.48 19.13 -24.25
N LEU A 498 24.69 19.65 -23.30
CA LEU A 498 23.99 18.92 -22.25
C LEU A 498 22.59 18.42 -22.67
N PHE A 499 22.12 18.73 -23.88
CA PHE A 499 20.76 18.38 -24.34
C PHE A 499 20.45 16.88 -24.20
N LEU A 500 21.42 16.01 -24.51
CA LEU A 500 21.29 14.57 -24.36
C LEU A 500 21.06 14.14 -22.91
N GLU A 501 21.77 14.76 -21.96
CA GLU A 501 21.66 14.45 -20.54
C GLU A 501 20.33 14.93 -19.97
N MET A 502 19.91 16.16 -20.31
CA MET A 502 18.57 16.65 -19.97
C MET A 502 17.46 15.75 -20.53
N PHE A 503 17.56 15.32 -21.80
CA PHE A 503 16.54 14.47 -22.41
C PHE A 503 16.38 13.12 -21.71
N GLU A 504 17.49 12.51 -21.28
CA GLU A 504 17.47 11.26 -20.53
C GLU A 504 16.99 11.44 -19.09
N ASP A 505 17.51 12.45 -18.37
CA ASP A 505 17.16 12.67 -16.95
C ASP A 505 15.71 13.12 -16.76
N GLU A 506 15.14 13.89 -17.69
CA GLU A 506 13.70 14.22 -17.68
C GLU A 506 12.83 13.00 -18.09
N TYR A 507 13.31 12.11 -18.96
CA TYR A 507 12.58 10.88 -19.32
C TYR A 507 12.48 9.91 -18.13
N TYR A 508 13.57 9.70 -17.37
CA TYR A 508 13.52 8.84 -16.18
C TYR A 508 12.70 9.45 -15.03
N GLN A 509 12.59 10.78 -14.95
CA GLN A 509 11.64 11.43 -14.05
C GLN A 509 10.19 11.18 -14.52
N PHE A 510 9.90 11.30 -15.82
CA PHE A 510 8.59 11.02 -16.41
C PHE A 510 8.13 9.55 -16.25
N GLU A 511 9.04 8.56 -16.35
CA GLU A 511 8.71 7.16 -16.05
C GLU A 511 8.47 6.90 -14.55
N ARG A 512 9.18 7.62 -13.66
CA ARG A 512 9.11 7.40 -12.20
C ARG A 512 7.92 8.13 -11.56
N ASP A 513 7.72 9.38 -11.91
CA ASP A 513 6.77 10.29 -11.25
C ASP A 513 5.37 10.17 -11.89
N ALA A 514 4.89 8.93 -11.98
CA ALA A 514 3.59 8.59 -12.54
C ALA A 514 2.46 9.36 -11.83
N PHE A 515 1.70 10.15 -12.59
CA PHE A 515 0.72 11.10 -12.09
C PHE A 515 -0.39 10.45 -11.25
N ARG A 516 -0.35 10.65 -9.92
CA ARG A 516 -1.32 10.15 -8.95
C ARG A 516 -2.12 11.32 -8.38
N VAL A 517 -3.35 11.52 -8.86
CA VAL A 517 -4.17 12.69 -8.47
C VAL A 517 -4.38 12.81 -6.96
N SER A 518 -4.58 11.70 -6.23
CA SER A 518 -4.70 11.69 -4.77
C SER A 518 -3.47 12.22 -4.02
N SER A 519 -2.29 12.19 -4.64
CA SER A 519 -1.06 12.79 -4.10
C SER A 519 -0.84 14.25 -4.54
N MET A 520 -1.57 14.71 -5.56
CA MET A 520 -1.49 16.07 -6.10
C MET A 520 -2.61 16.98 -5.58
N SER A 521 -3.77 16.42 -5.20
CA SER A 521 -4.89 17.19 -4.65
C SER A 521 -4.53 17.84 -3.32
N VAL A 522 -3.83 17.11 -2.44
CA VAL A 522 -3.44 17.51 -1.09
C VAL A 522 -2.06 18.22 -1.04
N ASP A 523 -1.40 18.45 -2.18
CA ASP A 523 -0.03 18.97 -2.20
C ASP A 523 0.02 20.47 -1.82
N PRO A 524 0.62 20.85 -0.66
CA PRO A 524 0.68 22.23 -0.21
C PRO A 524 1.50 23.13 -1.15
N SER A 525 2.45 22.55 -1.92
CA SER A 525 3.25 23.31 -2.89
C SER A 525 2.44 23.77 -4.11
N LEU A 526 1.29 23.14 -4.37
CA LEU A 526 0.37 23.49 -5.45
C LEU A 526 -0.76 24.44 -5.03
N LEU A 527 -1.09 24.49 -3.73
CA LEU A 527 -2.07 25.40 -3.13
C LEU A 527 -1.47 26.77 -2.74
N LEU A 528 -0.19 26.79 -2.36
CA LEU A 528 0.58 28.03 -2.24
C LEU A 528 0.86 28.64 -3.64
N PRO A 529 1.06 29.97 -3.75
CA PRO A 529 1.39 30.61 -5.02
C PRO A 529 2.56 29.94 -5.75
N PRO A 530 2.48 29.73 -7.08
CA PRO A 530 3.55 29.07 -7.84
C PRO A 530 4.90 29.76 -7.68
N SER A 531 5.95 29.01 -7.33
CA SER A 531 7.30 29.58 -7.22
C SER A 531 7.93 29.83 -8.59
N ASN A 532 8.75 30.87 -8.67
CA ASN A 532 9.52 31.24 -9.86
C ASN A 532 11.03 30.98 -9.69
N THR A 533 11.44 30.26 -8.63
CA THR A 533 12.83 30.06 -8.25
C THR A 533 13.11 28.61 -7.83
N PRO A 534 14.29 28.05 -8.18
CA PRO A 534 14.68 26.69 -7.78
C PRO A 534 14.95 26.58 -6.28
N LEU A 535 15.33 27.70 -5.63
CA LEU A 535 15.59 27.79 -4.19
C LEU A 535 14.38 27.45 -3.32
N SER A 536 13.15 27.51 -3.87
CA SER A 536 11.92 27.09 -3.18
C SER A 536 11.86 25.60 -2.82
N GLY A 537 12.72 24.77 -3.42
CA GLY A 537 12.69 23.31 -3.28
C GLY A 537 11.58 22.62 -4.07
N VAL A 538 10.76 23.36 -4.82
CA VAL A 538 9.65 22.82 -5.61
C VAL A 538 10.16 22.25 -6.95
N ALA A 539 9.72 21.04 -7.28
CA ALA A 539 10.08 20.35 -8.52
C ALA A 539 9.56 21.08 -9.77
N LEU A 540 10.32 21.02 -10.88
CA LEU A 540 10.09 21.85 -12.06
C LEU A 540 8.70 21.67 -12.70
N ASN A 541 8.12 20.47 -12.64
CA ASN A 541 6.79 20.18 -13.15
C ASN A 541 5.65 20.94 -12.42
N LYS A 542 5.85 21.28 -11.13
CA LYS A 542 4.89 21.95 -10.24
C LYS A 542 5.03 23.48 -10.19
N ARG A 543 6.04 24.05 -10.86
CA ARG A 543 6.38 25.48 -10.82
C ARG A 543 6.71 26.05 -12.21
N LEU A 544 7.08 27.33 -12.29
CA LEU A 544 7.50 27.95 -13.56
C LEU A 544 9.03 27.89 -13.76
N PRO A 545 9.51 27.84 -15.03
CA PRO A 545 10.93 27.66 -15.35
C PRO A 545 11.72 28.98 -15.29
N SER A 546 12.86 28.93 -14.61
CA SER A 546 13.82 30.03 -14.48
C SER A 546 15.07 29.79 -15.35
N GLY A 547 15.59 30.84 -15.98
CA GLY A 547 16.74 30.73 -16.89
C GLY A 547 16.43 29.99 -18.21
N SER A 548 17.48 29.66 -18.98
CA SER A 548 17.37 28.95 -20.26
C SER A 548 17.26 27.43 -20.10
N GLU A 549 18.02 26.83 -19.17
CA GLU A 549 18.08 25.37 -19.00
C GLU A 549 16.72 24.79 -18.56
N GLU A 550 16.07 25.36 -17.55
CA GLU A 550 14.75 24.91 -17.09
C GLU A 550 13.66 25.12 -18.16
N ARG A 551 13.84 26.11 -19.06
CA ARG A 551 12.95 26.31 -20.22
C ARG A 551 13.11 25.22 -21.27
N ILE A 552 14.28 24.57 -21.37
CA ILE A 552 14.52 23.42 -22.24
C ILE A 552 13.94 22.16 -21.58
N ARG A 553 14.25 21.93 -20.29
CA ARG A 553 13.70 20.82 -19.49
C ARG A 553 12.16 20.81 -19.52
N ARG A 554 11.49 21.95 -19.30
CA ARG A 554 10.02 22.08 -19.46
C ARG A 554 9.53 21.69 -20.86
N SER A 555 10.23 22.09 -21.93
CA SER A 555 9.84 21.70 -23.30
C SER A 555 10.01 20.19 -23.54
N ILE A 556 11.00 19.55 -22.92
CA ILE A 556 11.19 18.09 -22.96
C ILE A 556 10.07 17.37 -22.20
N GLN A 557 9.76 17.81 -20.97
CA GLN A 557 8.64 17.28 -20.18
C GLN A 557 7.33 17.39 -20.96
N LEU A 558 6.98 18.58 -21.46
CA LEU A 558 5.76 18.79 -22.26
C LEU A 558 5.72 17.89 -23.51
N TYR A 559 6.83 17.69 -24.21
CA TYR A 559 6.89 16.76 -25.33
C TYR A 559 6.49 15.34 -24.91
N PHE A 560 6.95 14.84 -23.76
CA PHE A 560 6.56 13.50 -23.28
C PHE A 560 5.07 13.40 -22.90
N HIS A 561 4.51 14.35 -22.14
CA HIS A 561 3.08 14.31 -21.79
C HIS A 561 2.19 14.47 -23.04
N LEU A 562 2.51 15.40 -23.96
CA LEU A 562 1.75 15.60 -25.20
C LEU A 562 1.88 14.42 -26.17
N ARG A 563 3.08 13.81 -26.27
CA ARG A 563 3.28 12.59 -27.08
C ARG A 563 2.47 11.42 -26.53
N LYS A 564 2.51 11.19 -25.21
CA LYS A 564 1.70 10.16 -24.55
C LYS A 564 0.22 10.40 -24.78
N PHE A 565 -0.25 11.64 -24.63
CA PHE A 565 -1.66 11.99 -24.89
C PHE A 565 -2.08 11.75 -26.36
N VAL A 566 -1.25 12.09 -27.34
CA VAL A 566 -1.54 11.80 -28.76
C VAL A 566 -1.54 10.28 -29.05
N LEU A 567 -0.69 9.49 -28.40
CA LEU A 567 -0.68 8.03 -28.50
C LEU A 567 -1.94 7.42 -27.87
N ASP A 568 -2.29 7.84 -26.65
CA ASP A 568 -3.53 7.48 -25.94
C ASP A 568 -4.78 7.79 -26.78
N LEU A 569 -4.83 8.94 -27.48
CA LEU A 569 -5.95 9.32 -28.37
C LEU A 569 -6.06 8.46 -29.64
N ARG A 570 -5.02 7.70 -29.99
CA ARG A 570 -4.97 6.82 -31.16
C ARG A 570 -5.07 5.33 -30.81
N ASP A 571 -5.12 5.00 -29.52
CA ASP A 571 -4.95 3.62 -29.00
C ASP A 571 -3.62 2.97 -29.44
N GLU A 572 -2.57 3.80 -29.61
CA GLU A 572 -1.22 3.37 -29.99
C GLU A 572 -0.33 3.19 -28.74
N THR A 573 0.31 2.03 -28.56
CA THR A 573 1.29 1.83 -27.47
C THR A 573 2.66 2.41 -27.81
N GLU A 574 3.32 3.07 -26.85
CA GLU A 574 4.71 3.54 -27.02
C GLU A 574 5.69 2.37 -27.25
N THR A 575 6.52 2.50 -28.29
CA THR A 575 7.46 1.47 -28.77
C THR A 575 8.86 2.00 -29.10
N GLN A 576 9.03 3.32 -29.16
CA GLN A 576 10.28 4.00 -29.54
C GLN A 576 11.09 4.43 -28.31
N LEU A 577 10.45 4.51 -27.14
CA LEU A 577 11.06 4.81 -25.85
C LEU A 577 10.98 3.57 -24.92
N PRO A 578 11.97 3.35 -24.02
CA PRO A 578 13.22 4.08 -23.85
C PRO A 578 14.19 3.89 -25.03
N LEU A 579 15.05 4.90 -25.26
CA LEU A 579 16.02 4.97 -26.36
C LEU A 579 17.11 3.89 -26.27
N SER A 580 16.78 2.68 -26.74
CA SER A 580 17.63 1.50 -26.63
C SER A 580 18.42 1.28 -27.92
N THR A 581 19.75 1.33 -27.84
CA THR A 581 20.70 1.13 -28.95
C THR A 581 20.82 -0.34 -29.39
N LYS A 582 19.68 -0.99 -29.69
CA LYS A 582 19.52 -2.40 -30.11
C LYS A 582 20.09 -2.71 -31.52
N GLY A 583 20.90 -1.82 -32.10
CA GLY A 583 21.38 -1.87 -33.48
C GLY A 583 22.68 -2.67 -33.72
N GLY A 584 23.22 -3.35 -32.71
CA GLY A 584 24.49 -4.07 -32.80
C GLY A 584 24.53 -5.35 -31.96
N ALA A 585 25.48 -6.23 -32.29
CA ALA A 585 25.72 -7.46 -31.54
C ALA A 585 26.41 -7.15 -30.20
N ILE A 586 25.61 -6.77 -29.20
CA ILE A 586 26.03 -6.47 -27.83
C ILE A 586 26.78 -7.68 -27.24
N VAL A 587 28.00 -7.40 -26.76
CA VAL A 587 28.82 -8.32 -25.96
C VAL A 587 28.31 -8.35 -24.52
N GLU A 588 28.22 -9.54 -23.94
CA GLU A 588 27.81 -9.78 -22.56
C GLU A 588 28.98 -10.28 -21.68
N VAL A 589 28.82 -10.24 -20.35
CA VAL A 589 29.87 -10.70 -19.43
C VAL A 589 29.98 -12.22 -19.47
N ASN A 590 31.21 -12.72 -19.58
CA ASN A 590 31.60 -14.11 -19.88
C ASN A 590 31.40 -14.57 -21.34
N ASP A 591 31.04 -13.69 -22.29
CA ASP A 591 31.18 -14.01 -23.72
C ASP A 591 32.65 -14.29 -24.08
N CYS A 592 32.86 -15.11 -25.11
CA CYS A 592 34.19 -15.41 -25.66
C CYS A 592 34.42 -14.64 -26.96
N ILE A 593 35.39 -13.73 -26.97
CA ILE A 593 35.77 -12.91 -28.12
C ILE A 593 37.05 -13.47 -28.76
N ASN A 594 37.10 -13.51 -30.10
CA ASN A 594 38.34 -13.72 -30.83
C ASN A 594 39.16 -12.41 -30.93
N LEU A 595 40.41 -12.47 -30.51
CA LEU A 595 41.38 -11.38 -30.44
C LEU A 595 42.15 -11.11 -31.74
N ASP A 596 42.12 -12.03 -32.72
CA ASP A 596 43.00 -12.07 -33.91
C ASP A 596 43.07 -10.75 -34.72
N ASN A 597 42.04 -9.89 -34.62
CA ASN A 597 41.93 -8.60 -35.31
C ASN A 597 41.82 -7.39 -34.33
N SER A 598 42.35 -7.49 -33.11
CA SER A 598 42.12 -6.48 -32.06
C SER A 598 43.41 -5.85 -31.49
N ASP A 599 43.48 -4.51 -31.52
CA ASP A 599 44.54 -3.72 -30.90
C ASP A 599 44.37 -3.68 -29.37
N LEU A 600 44.79 -4.75 -28.70
CA LEU A 600 44.69 -4.92 -27.24
C LEU A 600 45.61 -3.95 -26.47
N LEU A 601 45.07 -3.32 -25.43
CA LEU A 601 45.83 -2.49 -24.49
C LEU A 601 45.90 -3.20 -23.13
N SER A 602 47.10 -3.68 -22.77
CA SER A 602 47.41 -4.23 -21.43
C SER A 602 47.22 -3.16 -20.35
N CYS A 603 46.47 -3.50 -19.29
CA CYS A 603 46.31 -2.63 -18.13
C CYS A 603 46.16 -3.41 -16.81
N THR A 604 46.59 -2.80 -15.71
CA THR A 604 46.23 -3.22 -14.36
C THR A 604 45.02 -2.40 -13.91
N VAL A 605 43.91 -3.08 -13.65
CA VAL A 605 42.68 -2.49 -13.10
C VAL A 605 42.83 -2.46 -11.59
N VAL A 606 42.86 -1.27 -10.99
CA VAL A 606 42.86 -1.07 -9.53
C VAL A 606 41.48 -0.55 -9.11
N LEU A 607 40.75 -1.32 -8.30
CA LEU A 607 39.44 -0.92 -7.78
C LEU A 607 39.58 -0.01 -6.55
N THR A 608 38.54 0.75 -6.23
CA THR A 608 38.47 1.62 -5.04
C THR A 608 38.67 0.88 -3.71
N LYS A 609 38.46 -0.44 -3.67
CA LYS A 609 38.73 -1.31 -2.51
C LYS A 609 40.19 -1.78 -2.40
N GLY A 610 41.09 -1.32 -3.29
CA GLY A 610 42.51 -1.68 -3.31
C GLY A 610 42.87 -2.95 -4.08
N GLU A 611 41.87 -3.74 -4.49
CA GLU A 611 42.03 -4.94 -5.32
C GLU A 611 42.65 -4.61 -6.69
N ARG A 612 43.54 -5.49 -7.19
CA ARG A 612 44.28 -5.31 -8.44
C ARG A 612 44.11 -6.50 -9.37
N TYR A 613 43.70 -6.27 -10.60
CA TYR A 613 43.49 -7.30 -11.63
C TYR A 613 44.20 -6.95 -12.93
N GLN A 614 45.00 -7.86 -13.48
CA GLN A 614 45.60 -7.67 -14.81
C GLN A 614 44.57 -8.03 -15.89
N ARG A 615 44.28 -7.11 -16.81
CA ARG A 615 43.26 -7.26 -17.86
C ARG A 615 43.75 -6.63 -19.17
N PHE A 616 43.04 -6.92 -20.26
CA PHE A 616 43.20 -6.19 -21.51
C PHE A 616 41.97 -5.34 -21.78
N LEU A 617 42.19 -4.07 -22.12
CA LEU A 617 41.16 -3.14 -22.55
C LEU A 617 40.92 -3.28 -24.06
N VAL A 618 39.67 -3.53 -24.42
CA VAL A 618 39.13 -3.46 -25.78
C VAL A 618 38.09 -2.34 -25.80
N ALA A 619 38.23 -1.41 -26.75
CA ALA A 619 37.25 -0.36 -27.00
C ALA A 619 36.57 -0.64 -28.35
N ASP A 620 35.28 -0.96 -28.30
CA ASP A 620 34.41 -1.07 -29.48
C ASP A 620 33.77 0.30 -29.82
N GLN A 621 32.96 0.37 -30.88
CA GLN A 621 32.23 1.59 -31.27
C GLN A 621 31.29 2.11 -30.17
N LEU A 622 30.70 1.20 -29.37
CA LEU A 622 29.73 1.55 -28.31
C LEU A 622 30.09 1.05 -26.91
N GLN A 623 31.00 0.07 -26.78
CA GLN A 623 31.27 -0.63 -25.52
C GLN A 623 32.74 -0.49 -25.07
N LEU A 624 32.94 -0.27 -23.77
CA LEU A 624 34.19 -0.48 -23.05
C LEU A 624 34.20 -1.91 -22.52
N ILE A 625 35.14 -2.73 -22.97
CA ILE A 625 35.22 -4.15 -22.64
C ILE A 625 36.56 -4.44 -21.96
N LEU A 626 36.53 -5.07 -20.78
CA LEU A 626 37.74 -5.60 -20.13
C LEU A 626 37.72 -7.13 -20.24
N VAL A 627 38.80 -7.69 -20.80
CA VAL A 627 38.91 -9.13 -21.10
C VAL A 627 40.09 -9.79 -20.39
N GLU A 628 40.00 -11.11 -20.22
CA GLU A 628 41.03 -11.99 -19.67
C GLU A 628 41.29 -13.13 -20.67
N PRO A 629 42.54 -13.45 -21.04
CA PRO A 629 42.83 -14.46 -22.07
C PRO A 629 42.34 -15.85 -21.65
N ASP A 630 41.75 -16.60 -22.60
CA ASP A 630 41.26 -17.96 -22.37
C ASP A 630 42.43 -18.95 -22.29
N THR A 631 42.65 -19.53 -21.11
CA THR A 631 43.70 -20.53 -20.87
C THR A 631 43.52 -21.82 -21.68
N LYS A 632 42.33 -22.04 -22.27
CA LYS A 632 42.02 -23.21 -23.11
C LYS A 632 42.14 -22.92 -24.61
N ARG A 633 42.22 -21.66 -25.04
CA ARG A 633 42.13 -21.26 -26.46
C ARG A 633 43.03 -20.04 -26.75
N LEU A 634 44.22 -20.31 -27.30
CA LEU A 634 45.08 -19.27 -27.88
C LEU A 634 44.29 -18.43 -28.90
N GLY A 635 44.45 -17.11 -28.85
CA GLY A 635 43.71 -16.15 -29.69
C GLY A 635 42.34 -15.73 -29.15
N TRP A 636 41.88 -16.27 -28.00
CA TRP A 636 40.55 -15.93 -27.44
C TRP A 636 40.66 -15.32 -26.05
N ALA A 637 39.66 -14.52 -25.68
CA ALA A 637 39.51 -14.00 -24.32
C ALA A 637 38.06 -14.08 -23.83
N ILE A 638 37.93 -14.22 -22.51
CA ILE A 638 36.67 -14.20 -21.76
C ILE A 638 36.43 -12.76 -21.29
N VAL A 639 35.23 -12.25 -21.56
CA VAL A 639 34.81 -10.91 -21.13
C VAL A 639 34.57 -10.89 -19.62
N ARG A 640 35.19 -9.95 -18.90
CA ARG A 640 35.06 -9.80 -17.45
C ARG A 640 34.30 -8.55 -17.01
N PHE A 641 34.25 -7.53 -17.86
CA PHE A 641 33.43 -6.35 -17.65
C PHE A 641 33.00 -5.76 -19.00
N VAL A 642 31.79 -5.21 -19.05
CA VAL A 642 31.25 -4.44 -20.18
C VAL A 642 30.57 -3.19 -19.63
N GLY A 643 30.93 -2.02 -20.17
CA GLY A 643 30.28 -0.75 -19.90
C GLY A 643 29.91 -0.03 -21.20
N LEU A 644 28.86 0.79 -21.19
CA LEU A 644 28.51 1.63 -22.35
C LEU A 644 29.40 2.88 -22.37
N LEU A 645 30.03 3.17 -23.51
CA LEU A 645 30.98 4.29 -23.63
C LEU A 645 30.32 5.65 -23.34
N GLN A 646 29.03 5.80 -23.62
CA GLN A 646 28.25 7.02 -23.34
C GLN A 646 28.30 7.43 -21.86
N ASP A 647 28.32 6.45 -20.93
CA ASP A 647 28.22 6.63 -19.48
C ASP A 647 29.60 6.62 -18.79
N THR A 648 30.68 6.78 -19.58
CA THR A 648 32.06 6.80 -19.06
C THR A 648 32.56 8.21 -18.78
N GLN A 649 33.02 8.44 -17.56
CA GLN A 649 33.85 9.58 -17.19
C GLN A 649 35.33 9.13 -17.20
N LEU A 650 36.19 9.97 -17.79
CA LEU A 650 37.59 9.65 -18.06
C LEU A 650 38.49 10.78 -17.52
N THR A 651 39.13 10.56 -16.38
CA THR A 651 40.04 11.53 -15.75
C THR A 651 41.48 11.02 -15.78
N GLY A 652 42.42 11.86 -16.20
CA GLY A 652 43.85 11.53 -16.13
C GLY A 652 44.39 11.87 -14.74
N ASP A 653 45.25 11.04 -14.18
CA ASP A 653 45.92 11.34 -12.91
C ASP A 653 47.04 12.37 -13.15
N PRO A 654 47.01 13.58 -12.53
CA PRO A 654 48.07 14.56 -12.68
C PRO A 654 49.39 14.17 -12.01
N GLY A 655 49.37 13.22 -11.05
CA GLY A 655 50.55 12.67 -10.39
C GLY A 655 51.13 11.44 -11.09
N GLU A 656 50.36 10.74 -11.92
CA GLU A 656 50.78 9.49 -12.58
C GLU A 656 50.36 9.43 -14.05
N SER A 657 51.25 9.86 -14.96
CA SER A 657 51.01 9.90 -16.42
C SER A 657 50.67 8.55 -17.06
N ARG A 658 50.95 7.43 -16.36
CA ARG A 658 50.63 6.06 -16.78
C ARG A 658 49.21 5.62 -16.40
N ALA A 659 48.45 6.45 -15.70
CA ALA A 659 47.15 6.09 -15.15
C ALA A 659 45.96 6.89 -15.72
N LEU A 660 44.87 6.18 -15.97
CA LEU A 660 43.58 6.71 -16.38
C LEU A 660 42.52 6.25 -15.38
N HIS A 661 41.90 7.17 -14.67
CA HIS A 661 40.71 6.90 -13.88
C HIS A 661 39.51 6.79 -14.82
N VAL A 662 38.79 5.68 -14.70
CA VAL A 662 37.58 5.37 -15.46
C VAL A 662 36.46 5.13 -14.46
N VAL A 663 35.43 5.97 -14.54
CA VAL A 663 34.17 5.77 -13.83
C VAL A 663 33.09 5.46 -14.87
N VAL A 664 32.43 4.33 -14.73
CA VAL A 664 31.31 3.90 -15.56
C VAL A 664 30.07 3.96 -14.69
N ASN A 665 29.10 4.79 -15.06
CA ASN A 665 27.80 4.82 -14.38
C ASN A 665 26.86 3.81 -15.04
N ASP A 666 25.93 3.22 -14.29
CA ASP A 666 24.79 2.53 -14.90
C ASP A 666 23.73 3.60 -15.20
N VAL A 667 23.13 3.55 -16.40
CA VAL A 667 21.97 4.37 -16.74
C VAL A 667 20.86 4.21 -15.68
N ARG A 668 20.70 2.99 -15.16
CA ARG A 668 19.75 2.64 -14.09
C ARG A 668 20.13 3.24 -12.72
N THR A 669 21.42 3.46 -12.43
CA THR A 669 21.84 4.03 -11.13
C THR A 669 21.50 5.51 -10.96
N ARG A 670 21.23 6.26 -12.05
CA ARG A 670 20.69 7.63 -11.95
C ARG A 670 19.33 7.70 -11.22
N SER A 671 18.61 6.59 -11.11
CA SER A 671 17.29 6.51 -10.47
C SER A 671 17.33 6.39 -8.93
N HIS A 672 18.51 6.26 -8.31
CA HIS A 672 18.65 6.02 -6.88
C HIS A 672 19.37 7.15 -6.14
N LEU A 673 18.94 7.43 -4.91
CA LEU A 673 19.58 8.38 -3.97
C LEU A 673 21.03 8.02 -3.59
N LYS A 674 21.55 6.88 -4.07
CA LYS A 674 22.96 6.51 -4.03
C LYS A 674 23.48 6.36 -5.47
N ASN A 675 24.20 7.38 -5.93
CA ASN A 675 25.00 7.33 -7.16
C ASN A 675 26.26 6.45 -6.95
N GLU A 676 26.09 5.15 -6.77
CA GLU A 676 27.19 4.19 -6.79
C GLU A 676 27.50 3.78 -8.25
N PRO A 677 28.72 4.04 -8.76
CA PRO A 677 29.06 3.74 -10.16
C PRO A 677 29.24 2.23 -10.40
N LEU A 678 28.78 1.76 -11.55
CA LEU A 678 28.91 0.37 -12.04
C LEU A 678 30.37 -0.11 -12.05
N LEU A 679 31.32 0.80 -12.31
CA LEU A 679 32.74 0.59 -12.11
C LEU A 679 33.40 1.92 -11.73
N SER A 680 34.24 1.92 -10.70
CA SER A 680 35.19 3.00 -10.43
C SER A 680 36.58 2.40 -10.27
N ALA A 681 37.46 2.66 -11.23
CA ALA A 681 38.76 2.01 -11.30
C ALA A 681 39.86 2.95 -11.82
N LYS A 682 41.08 2.79 -11.29
CA LYS A 682 42.31 3.35 -11.86
C LYS A 682 42.92 2.32 -12.80
N LEU A 683 42.90 2.57 -14.10
CA LEU A 683 43.57 1.75 -15.11
C LEU A 683 45.02 2.21 -15.26
N LEU A 684 45.97 1.36 -14.89
CA LEU A 684 47.39 1.63 -14.97
C LEU A 684 48.02 0.88 -16.15
N PHE A 685 48.65 1.61 -17.06
CA PHE A 685 49.23 1.09 -18.30
C PHE A 685 50.75 0.92 -18.21
N ASP A 686 51.33 0.12 -19.11
CA ASP A 686 52.77 -0.15 -19.13
C ASP A 686 53.61 1.11 -19.42
N ASP A 687 53.07 2.04 -20.23
CA ASP A 687 53.70 3.30 -20.61
C ASP A 687 52.65 4.43 -20.78
N HIS A 688 53.11 5.67 -20.88
CA HIS A 688 52.26 6.85 -21.12
C HIS A 688 51.61 6.85 -22.51
N ILE A 689 52.21 6.17 -23.51
CA ILE A 689 51.73 6.15 -24.89
C ILE A 689 50.45 5.30 -24.99
N ARG A 690 50.42 4.12 -24.36
CA ARG A 690 49.24 3.25 -24.21
C ARG A 690 48.15 3.93 -23.39
N CYS A 691 48.51 4.65 -22.32
CA CYS A 691 47.57 5.45 -21.53
C CYS A 691 46.87 6.52 -22.38
N MET A 692 47.64 7.30 -23.15
CA MET A 692 47.09 8.32 -24.05
C MET A 692 46.31 7.72 -25.23
N ALA A 693 46.75 6.59 -25.80
CA ALA A 693 46.01 5.87 -26.83
C ALA A 693 44.66 5.34 -26.31
N ALA A 694 44.62 4.79 -25.09
CA ALA A 694 43.37 4.38 -24.43
C ALA A 694 42.45 5.60 -24.25
N LYS A 695 42.96 6.70 -23.67
CA LYS A 695 42.20 7.93 -23.44
C LYS A 695 41.60 8.50 -24.73
N GLN A 696 42.36 8.55 -25.83
CA GLN A 696 41.87 9.02 -27.13
C GLN A 696 40.80 8.08 -27.72
N ARG A 697 41.02 6.76 -27.69
CA ARG A 697 40.05 5.76 -28.20
C ARG A 697 38.73 5.83 -27.46
N LEU A 698 38.75 5.81 -26.13
CA LEU A 698 37.56 5.88 -25.29
C LEU A 698 36.82 7.22 -25.46
N THR A 699 37.55 8.34 -25.54
CA THR A 699 36.93 9.67 -25.77
C THR A 699 36.22 9.74 -27.13
N LYS A 700 36.86 9.24 -28.20
CA LYS A 700 36.27 9.22 -29.55
C LYS A 700 35.05 8.29 -29.62
N GLY A 701 35.13 7.10 -29.02
CA GLY A 701 34.00 6.18 -28.93
C GLY A 701 32.81 6.76 -28.15
N ARG A 702 33.07 7.45 -27.02
CA ARG A 702 32.05 8.18 -26.25
C ARG A 702 31.37 9.28 -27.08
N GLN A 703 32.13 10.08 -27.83
CA GLN A 703 31.58 11.08 -28.74
C GLN A 703 30.69 10.46 -29.83
N MET A 704 31.13 9.34 -30.42
CA MET A 704 30.37 8.61 -31.43
C MET A 704 29.09 7.99 -30.87
N ALA A 705 29.13 7.43 -29.66
CA ALA A 705 27.96 6.92 -28.94
C ALA A 705 26.93 8.04 -28.63
N ARG A 706 27.38 9.20 -28.11
CA ARG A 706 26.51 10.36 -27.90
C ARG A 706 25.85 10.83 -29.21
N HIS A 707 26.62 10.91 -30.29
CA HIS A 707 26.09 11.33 -31.60
C HIS A 707 25.07 10.33 -32.16
N LEU A 708 25.31 9.02 -32.03
CA LEU A 708 24.34 7.99 -32.43
C LEU A 708 23.04 8.08 -31.62
N LYS A 709 23.11 8.34 -30.31
CA LYS A 709 21.92 8.50 -29.46
C LYS A 709 21.17 9.81 -29.73
N LEU A 710 21.89 10.91 -29.98
CA LEU A 710 21.30 12.15 -30.47
C LEU A 710 20.60 11.98 -31.83
N ASN A 711 21.15 11.16 -32.74
CA ASN A 711 20.49 10.84 -34.01
C ASN A 711 19.19 10.03 -33.81
N LEU A 712 19.10 9.16 -32.79
CA LEU A 712 17.84 8.49 -32.41
C LEU A 712 16.83 9.47 -31.82
N ILE A 713 17.27 10.48 -31.04
CA ILE A 713 16.38 11.58 -30.59
C ILE A 713 15.91 12.41 -31.79
N CYS A 714 16.78 12.65 -32.79
CA CYS A 714 16.38 13.33 -34.02
C CYS A 714 15.35 12.53 -34.82
N ASP A 715 15.45 11.20 -34.86
CA ASP A 715 14.40 10.33 -35.45
C ASP A 715 13.08 10.43 -34.66
N LEU A 716 13.13 10.40 -33.33
CA LEU A 716 11.96 10.52 -32.44
C LEU A 716 11.25 11.89 -32.56
N LEU A 717 12.03 12.96 -32.80
CA LEU A 717 11.55 14.33 -33.00
C LEU A 717 11.26 14.68 -34.47
N GLY A 718 11.57 13.81 -35.44
CA GLY A 718 11.44 14.11 -36.87
C GLY A 718 12.39 15.19 -37.42
N VAL A 719 13.52 15.44 -36.74
CA VAL A 719 14.46 16.54 -37.04
C VAL A 719 15.54 16.09 -38.04
N PRO A 720 15.87 16.89 -39.08
CA PRO A 720 16.87 16.51 -40.09
C PRO A 720 18.28 16.36 -39.49
N LYS A 721 18.92 15.23 -39.82
CA LYS A 721 20.23 14.83 -39.26
C LYS A 721 21.40 15.62 -39.86
N ARG A 722 22.28 16.15 -39.01
CA ARG A 722 23.63 16.61 -39.43
C ARG A 722 24.48 15.40 -39.83
N SER A 723 24.78 15.27 -41.12
CA SER A 723 25.50 14.12 -41.67
C SER A 723 27.01 14.18 -41.42
N LEU A 724 27.54 13.11 -40.82
CA LEU A 724 28.95 12.73 -40.87
C LEU A 724 29.03 11.38 -41.59
N THR A 725 29.98 11.23 -42.52
CA THR A 725 30.06 10.08 -43.42
C THR A 725 30.31 8.77 -42.65
N PRO A 726 29.37 7.80 -42.67
CA PRO A 726 29.58 6.52 -42.01
C PRO A 726 30.51 5.65 -42.86
N GLY A 727 31.80 5.69 -42.57
CA GLY A 727 32.74 4.68 -43.05
C GLY A 727 32.30 3.30 -42.54
N THR A 728 31.87 2.42 -43.43
CA THR A 728 31.28 1.10 -43.12
C THR A 728 32.31 0.08 -42.64
N SER A 729 32.91 0.36 -41.49
CA SER A 729 33.73 -0.58 -40.75
C SER A 729 32.85 -1.73 -40.26
N ARG A 730 33.00 -2.91 -40.86
CA ARG A 730 32.42 -4.16 -40.32
C ARG A 730 32.96 -4.37 -38.91
N ASN A 731 32.11 -4.82 -37.98
CA ASN A 731 32.57 -5.24 -36.65
C ASN A 731 33.71 -6.27 -36.80
N PRO A 732 34.91 -6.02 -36.23
CA PRO A 732 36.05 -6.93 -36.38
C PRO A 732 35.90 -8.21 -35.55
N PHE A 733 34.99 -8.20 -34.56
CA PHE A 733 34.78 -9.26 -33.60
C PHE A 733 33.81 -10.33 -34.12
N ARG A 734 34.33 -11.55 -34.35
CA ARG A 734 33.52 -12.73 -34.66
C ARG A 734 33.03 -13.39 -33.37
N ILE A 735 31.98 -12.82 -32.77
CA ILE A 735 31.36 -13.30 -31.52
C ILE A 735 30.81 -14.72 -31.71
N VAL A 736 31.04 -15.60 -30.72
CA VAL A 736 30.44 -16.95 -30.64
C VAL A 736 29.75 -17.10 -29.30
N LYS A 737 28.42 -16.88 -29.29
CA LYS A 737 27.60 -17.03 -28.07
C LYS A 737 27.42 -18.51 -27.70
N GLY A 738 27.39 -18.81 -26.41
CA GLY A 738 26.81 -20.07 -25.88
C GLY A 738 27.72 -21.30 -25.74
N CYS A 739 29.05 -21.16 -25.69
CA CYS A 739 29.96 -22.29 -25.44
C CYS A 739 30.33 -22.45 -23.96
N ALA A 740 29.91 -23.56 -23.34
CA ALA A 740 30.40 -23.95 -22.01
C ALA A 740 31.91 -24.28 -22.03
N PRO A 741 32.69 -23.95 -20.97
CA PRO A 741 34.16 -23.94 -20.99
C PRO A 741 34.80 -25.34 -20.96
N GLY A 742 34.67 -26.12 -22.03
CA GLY A 742 35.33 -27.42 -22.19
C GLY A 742 34.84 -28.33 -23.32
N SER A 743 33.75 -27.98 -24.03
CA SER A 743 33.19 -28.87 -25.07
C SER A 743 33.98 -28.81 -26.39
N VAL A 744 34.57 -29.94 -26.78
CA VAL A 744 35.29 -30.10 -28.05
C VAL A 744 34.45 -30.93 -29.03
N ARG A 745 34.19 -30.41 -30.23
CA ARG A 745 33.67 -31.20 -31.35
C ARG A 745 34.65 -31.12 -32.53
N LYS A 746 35.18 -32.26 -32.97
CA LYS A 746 36.07 -32.34 -34.14
C LYS A 746 35.36 -31.79 -35.39
N GLN A 747 36.06 -30.95 -36.15
CA GLN A 747 35.76 -30.72 -37.56
C GLN A 747 36.82 -31.45 -38.41
N GLN A 748 36.40 -32.04 -39.52
CA GLN A 748 37.29 -32.65 -40.51
C GLN A 748 37.85 -31.57 -41.44
N LEU A 749 39.09 -31.74 -41.91
CA LEU A 749 39.64 -30.91 -42.97
C LEU A 749 39.16 -31.43 -44.34
N THR A 750 38.71 -30.52 -45.19
CA THR A 750 38.80 -30.67 -46.66
C THR A 750 39.26 -29.35 -47.27
N SER A 751 40.22 -29.45 -48.18
CA SER A 751 41.02 -28.37 -48.77
C SER A 751 40.26 -27.42 -49.72
N SER A 752 40.70 -26.17 -49.78
CA SER A 752 40.47 -25.25 -50.91
C SER A 752 41.10 -25.80 -52.21
N PRO A 753 40.56 -25.45 -53.38
CA PRO A 753 41.03 -24.26 -54.12
C PRO A 753 39.86 -23.37 -54.63
N GLY A 754 40.04 -22.20 -55.26
CA GLY A 754 41.25 -21.41 -55.51
C GLY A 754 41.18 -20.61 -56.82
N SER A 755 40.80 -19.32 -56.77
CA SER A 755 40.59 -18.39 -57.92
C SER A 755 39.42 -18.79 -58.86
N SER A 756 38.78 -17.93 -59.68
CA SER A 756 39.20 -16.64 -60.27
C SER A 756 38.02 -15.67 -60.57
N LYS A 757 38.27 -14.63 -61.40
CA LYS A 757 37.46 -13.43 -61.69
C LYS A 757 36.20 -13.67 -62.56
N SER A 758 35.38 -12.60 -62.69
CA SER A 758 34.44 -12.24 -63.81
C SER A 758 33.14 -13.06 -63.97
N SER A 759 32.10 -12.60 -64.67
CA SER A 759 31.50 -11.25 -64.86
C SER A 759 30.15 -11.35 -65.59
N THR A 760 29.30 -10.31 -65.48
CA THR A 760 28.23 -9.89 -66.44
C THR A 760 27.03 -10.83 -66.77
N ASN A 761 25.87 -10.16 -66.93
CA ASN A 761 24.76 -10.47 -67.85
C ASN A 761 23.73 -11.58 -67.57
N SER A 762 22.54 -11.13 -67.13
CA SER A 762 21.31 -11.05 -67.95
C SER A 762 20.50 -12.28 -68.40
N LEU A 763 19.17 -12.16 -68.16
CA LEU A 763 18.01 -12.63 -68.93
C LEU A 763 17.46 -14.08 -68.76
N ASN A 764 16.20 -14.10 -68.30
CA ASN A 764 15.05 -14.90 -68.75
C ASN A 764 15.05 -16.44 -68.65
N ALA A 765 14.29 -16.94 -67.66
CA ALA A 765 13.29 -18.00 -67.87
C ALA A 765 12.13 -17.88 -66.84
N VAL A 766 10.89 -17.89 -67.34
CA VAL A 766 9.58 -17.90 -66.64
C VAL A 766 8.68 -18.72 -67.59
N PRO A 767 7.94 -19.77 -67.16
CA PRO A 767 6.78 -19.67 -66.24
C PRO A 767 6.73 -20.81 -65.17
N ASP A 768 5.89 -20.84 -64.13
CA ASP A 768 4.41 -20.74 -64.10
C ASP A 768 3.86 -20.15 -62.78
N ASP A 769 2.76 -19.41 -62.91
CA ASP A 769 1.88 -18.86 -61.87
C ASP A 769 0.46 -18.92 -62.48
N PRO A 770 -0.64 -19.23 -61.75
CA PRO A 770 -1.26 -18.17 -60.96
C PRO A 770 -2.04 -18.61 -59.69
N LYS A 771 -2.40 -17.62 -58.87
CA LYS A 771 -3.51 -17.67 -57.90
C LYS A 771 -4.88 -17.45 -58.60
N PRO A 772 -5.99 -17.92 -58.00
CA PRO A 772 -6.90 -16.97 -57.32
C PRO A 772 -7.37 -17.49 -55.94
N ALA A 773 -7.82 -16.72 -54.93
CA ALA A 773 -8.34 -15.35 -54.77
C ALA A 773 -9.90 -15.19 -54.78
N ALA A 774 -10.43 -14.54 -53.72
CA ALA A 774 -11.82 -14.08 -53.49
C ALA A 774 -12.95 -15.14 -53.31
N SER A 775 -14.07 -14.91 -52.59
CA SER A 775 -14.40 -13.94 -51.50
C SER A 775 -15.75 -14.27 -50.80
N SER A 776 -16.06 -13.53 -49.72
CA SER A 776 -17.39 -13.13 -49.19
C SER A 776 -18.38 -14.12 -48.50
N LEU A 777 -18.64 -13.82 -47.21
CA LEU A 777 -19.95 -13.72 -46.49
C LEU A 777 -20.96 -14.91 -46.48
N GLY A 778 -21.36 -15.39 -45.29
CA GLY A 778 -22.59 -16.23 -45.16
C GLY A 778 -22.88 -17.02 -43.87
N ALA A 779 -23.07 -16.37 -42.73
CA ALA A 779 -23.90 -16.80 -41.56
C ALA A 779 -23.80 -18.22 -40.90
N ARG A 780 -23.55 -18.18 -39.57
CA ARG A 780 -24.17 -18.96 -38.46
C ARG A 780 -23.75 -20.41 -38.10
N ASN A 781 -23.91 -20.62 -36.79
CA ASN A 781 -24.05 -21.83 -35.97
C ASN A 781 -22.80 -22.62 -35.54
N THR A 782 -22.67 -22.67 -34.20
CA THR A 782 -21.87 -23.60 -33.41
C THR A 782 -22.38 -25.04 -33.55
N ASN A 783 -21.46 -26.01 -33.44
CA ASN A 783 -21.49 -27.09 -32.43
C ASN A 783 -20.34 -28.08 -32.70
N GLY A 784 -19.61 -28.46 -31.65
CA GLY A 784 -18.52 -29.43 -31.70
C GLY A 784 -17.92 -29.66 -30.32
N ILE A 785 -17.26 -30.80 -30.12
CA ILE A 785 -16.69 -31.26 -28.84
C ILE A 785 -17.77 -31.62 -27.78
N GLN A 786 -18.75 -32.44 -28.19
CA GLN A 786 -19.09 -33.61 -27.40
C GLN A 786 -18.32 -34.84 -27.96
N ASP A 787 -18.44 -36.00 -27.33
CA ASP A 787 -17.85 -37.30 -27.76
C ASP A 787 -16.33 -37.50 -27.58
N PHE A 788 -15.78 -37.21 -26.39
CA PHE A 788 -14.50 -37.83 -25.97
C PHE A 788 -14.37 -38.19 -24.47
N PHE A 789 -15.39 -37.98 -23.63
CA PHE A 789 -15.32 -38.25 -22.17
C PHE A 789 -16.25 -39.37 -21.66
N THR A 790 -17.09 -39.94 -22.52
CA THR A 790 -18.18 -40.85 -22.12
C THR A 790 -17.76 -42.33 -22.12
N LEU A 791 -16.67 -42.73 -21.43
CA LEU A 791 -16.34 -44.16 -21.25
C LEU A 791 -15.36 -44.52 -20.11
N LYS A 792 -15.50 -43.93 -18.90
CA LYS A 792 -14.76 -44.44 -17.72
C LYS A 792 -15.38 -44.19 -16.33
N LEU A 793 -16.68 -43.89 -16.25
CA LEU A 793 -17.31 -43.31 -15.07
C LEU A 793 -18.41 -44.22 -14.46
N GLN A 794 -18.08 -45.51 -14.22
CA GLN A 794 -19.10 -46.51 -13.84
C GLN A 794 -18.60 -47.59 -12.84
N SER A 795 -17.57 -47.32 -12.03
CA SER A 795 -16.97 -48.34 -11.15
C SER A 795 -16.47 -47.87 -9.77
N ILE A 796 -16.83 -46.67 -9.29
CA ILE A 796 -16.30 -46.11 -8.02
C ILE A 796 -17.40 -45.37 -7.21
N VAL A 797 -18.58 -45.98 -7.03
CA VAL A 797 -19.68 -45.43 -6.20
C VAL A 797 -20.32 -46.47 -5.26
N MET A 798 -19.86 -47.74 -5.27
CA MET A 798 -20.41 -48.81 -4.40
C MET A 798 -19.33 -49.74 -3.82
N ALA A 799 -18.44 -49.17 -2.99
CA ALA A 799 -17.61 -49.84 -1.98
C ALA A 799 -16.92 -48.76 -1.12
N GLU A 800 -16.82 -48.82 0.22
CA GLU A 800 -17.43 -49.73 1.19
C GLU A 800 -17.60 -48.98 2.53
N ALA A 801 -18.78 -49.06 3.14
CA ALA A 801 -19.04 -48.53 4.49
C ALA A 801 -18.74 -49.59 5.57
N SER A 802 -17.60 -50.29 5.48
CA SER A 802 -17.30 -51.45 6.33
C SER A 802 -15.80 -51.83 6.38
N SER A 803 -14.95 -50.98 6.97
CA SER A 803 -13.58 -51.40 7.33
C SER A 803 -13.06 -50.72 8.59
N SER A 804 -12.65 -51.52 9.57
CA SER A 804 -11.99 -51.06 10.79
C SER A 804 -10.47 -51.29 10.70
N LYS A 805 -9.68 -50.27 11.07
CA LYS A 805 -8.20 -50.25 11.16
C LYS A 805 -7.42 -50.20 9.83
N ALA A 806 -7.14 -48.98 9.37
CA ALA A 806 -5.84 -48.61 8.81
C ALA A 806 -5.62 -47.10 8.94
N VAL A 807 -4.38 -46.66 9.21
CA VAL A 807 -3.97 -45.25 9.04
C VAL A 807 -3.43 -45.11 7.62
N PRO A 808 -3.78 -44.07 6.85
CA PRO A 808 -3.18 -43.84 5.53
C PRO A 808 -1.73 -43.36 5.69
N THR A 809 -0.77 -44.18 5.27
CA THR A 809 0.68 -44.00 5.53
C THR A 809 1.47 -43.40 4.35
N GLU A 810 0.85 -42.61 3.47
CA GLU A 810 1.50 -41.97 2.32
C GLU A 810 1.29 -40.45 2.33
N SER A 811 2.10 -39.74 3.11
CA SER A 811 2.08 -38.27 3.17
C SER A 811 3.48 -37.69 3.38
N ILE A 812 3.93 -36.81 2.47
CA ILE A 812 5.21 -36.10 2.61
C ILE A 812 5.11 -35.08 3.76
N PRO A 813 6.08 -34.99 4.68
CA PRO A 813 6.18 -33.87 5.61
C PRO A 813 6.63 -32.59 4.89
N CYS A 814 5.85 -31.52 5.04
CA CYS A 814 6.09 -30.19 4.50
C CYS A 814 6.73 -29.27 5.54
N ILE A 815 7.83 -28.61 5.16
CA ILE A 815 8.57 -27.66 5.99
C ILE A 815 8.52 -26.29 5.32
N ILE A 816 7.78 -25.36 5.91
CA ILE A 816 7.72 -23.95 5.48
C ILE A 816 8.81 -23.18 6.22
N VAL A 817 9.77 -22.62 5.49
CA VAL A 817 10.91 -21.90 6.06
C VAL A 817 10.61 -20.41 6.12
N LEU A 818 10.27 -19.93 7.31
CA LEU A 818 9.98 -18.52 7.61
C LEU A 818 11.17 -17.83 8.30
N GLY A 819 11.10 -16.51 8.50
CA GLY A 819 12.14 -15.72 9.18
C GLY A 819 12.41 -14.38 8.50
N MET A 820 13.04 -13.45 9.22
CA MET A 820 13.33 -12.09 8.73
C MET A 820 14.25 -12.06 7.50
N ALA A 821 14.27 -10.95 6.77
CA ALA A 821 15.26 -10.71 5.72
C ALA A 821 16.70 -10.77 6.29
N GLY A 822 17.59 -11.52 5.63
CA GLY A 822 18.98 -11.70 6.08
C GLY A 822 19.22 -12.74 7.19
N SER A 823 18.17 -13.40 7.70
CA SER A 823 18.28 -14.54 8.65
C SER A 823 18.99 -15.76 8.05
N GLY A 824 18.89 -15.95 6.72
CA GLY A 824 19.56 -17.00 5.96
C GLY A 824 18.66 -18.13 5.44
N LYS A 825 17.33 -17.92 5.33
CA LYS A 825 16.32 -18.88 4.82
C LYS A 825 16.83 -19.76 3.65
N SER A 826 17.16 -19.16 2.51
CA SER A 826 17.61 -19.90 1.31
C SER A 826 18.93 -20.65 1.49
N SER A 827 19.82 -20.17 2.37
CA SER A 827 21.07 -20.88 2.73
C SER A 827 20.80 -22.08 3.63
N PHE A 828 19.81 -21.99 4.52
CA PHE A 828 19.32 -23.10 5.33
C PHE A 828 18.64 -24.16 4.44
N VAL A 829 17.78 -23.76 3.51
CA VAL A 829 17.16 -24.65 2.50
C VAL A 829 18.22 -25.33 1.64
N GLN A 830 19.25 -24.60 1.19
CA GLN A 830 20.39 -25.18 0.46
C GLN A 830 21.10 -26.27 1.28
N ARG A 831 21.42 -25.99 2.54
CA ARG A 831 22.12 -26.93 3.44
C ARG A 831 21.27 -28.16 3.76
N LEU A 832 19.99 -27.96 4.05
CA LEU A 832 19.03 -29.02 4.36
C LEU A 832 18.83 -29.94 3.16
N THR A 833 18.71 -29.37 1.95
CA THR A 833 18.65 -30.12 0.68
C THR A 833 19.90 -30.98 0.47
N ALA A 834 21.10 -30.42 0.70
CA ALA A 834 22.36 -31.16 0.60
C ALA A 834 22.43 -32.32 1.62
N ARG A 835 22.09 -32.06 2.89
CA ARG A 835 22.14 -33.08 3.96
C ARG A 835 21.11 -34.20 3.78
N LEU A 836 19.95 -33.91 3.19
CA LEU A 836 18.97 -34.93 2.82
C LEU A 836 19.50 -35.82 1.67
N HIS A 837 20.09 -35.22 0.62
CA HIS A 837 20.75 -35.99 -0.44
C HIS A 837 21.91 -36.87 0.06
N GLU A 838 22.72 -36.40 1.02
CA GLU A 838 23.74 -37.22 1.69
C GLU A 838 23.14 -38.43 2.40
N LYS A 839 21.98 -38.27 3.05
CA LYS A 839 21.21 -39.36 3.68
C LYS A 839 20.45 -40.24 2.65
N LYS A 840 20.61 -40.01 1.34
CA LYS A 840 19.87 -40.64 0.24
C LYS A 840 18.35 -40.40 0.28
N LEU A 841 17.93 -39.37 1.00
CA LEU A 841 16.54 -38.93 1.10
C LEU A 841 16.33 -37.83 0.06
N VAL A 842 15.50 -38.08 -0.94
CA VAL A 842 15.20 -37.07 -1.99
C VAL A 842 14.19 -36.07 -1.42
N PRO A 843 14.51 -34.77 -1.31
CA PRO A 843 13.54 -33.73 -1.01
C PRO A 843 12.80 -33.30 -2.29
N TYR A 844 11.63 -32.70 -2.12
CA TYR A 844 10.96 -31.90 -3.14
C TYR A 844 11.06 -30.44 -2.72
N VAL A 845 11.69 -29.58 -3.53
CA VAL A 845 12.03 -28.21 -3.14
C VAL A 845 11.23 -27.19 -3.96
N ILE A 846 10.56 -26.26 -3.29
CA ILE A 846 9.80 -25.17 -3.91
C ILE A 846 10.42 -23.82 -3.50
N ASN A 847 10.68 -22.96 -4.49
CA ASN A 847 10.97 -21.55 -4.26
C ASN A 847 9.69 -20.71 -4.46
N LEU A 848 9.26 -20.00 -3.40
CA LEU A 848 8.19 -19.01 -3.45
C LEU A 848 8.70 -17.56 -3.36
N ASP A 849 10.02 -17.30 -3.34
CA ASP A 849 10.57 -15.95 -3.46
C ASP A 849 10.63 -15.53 -4.96
N PRO A 850 9.88 -14.51 -5.41
CA PRO A 850 9.91 -14.06 -6.79
C PRO A 850 11.04 -13.03 -7.06
N ALA A 851 11.61 -12.42 -6.02
CA ALA A 851 12.62 -11.37 -6.09
C ALA A 851 14.07 -11.90 -6.06
N VAL A 852 14.29 -13.14 -5.61
CA VAL A 852 15.62 -13.78 -5.60
C VAL A 852 16.25 -13.85 -6.99
N SER A 853 17.49 -13.39 -7.12
CA SER A 853 18.22 -13.34 -8.39
C SER A 853 18.69 -14.72 -8.86
N THR A 854 19.31 -15.49 -7.96
CA THR A 854 19.83 -16.83 -8.21
C THR A 854 19.51 -17.74 -7.04
N VAL A 855 18.64 -18.73 -7.25
CA VAL A 855 18.34 -19.76 -6.25
C VAL A 855 19.57 -20.67 -6.08
N PRO A 856 20.10 -20.89 -4.86
CA PRO A 856 21.37 -21.59 -4.66
C PRO A 856 21.25 -23.12 -4.58
N TYR A 857 20.07 -23.68 -4.85
CA TYR A 857 19.72 -25.10 -4.80
C TYR A 857 18.84 -25.47 -6.02
N PRO A 858 18.77 -26.74 -6.43
CA PRO A 858 17.88 -27.17 -7.52
C PRO A 858 16.42 -27.22 -7.03
N ALA A 859 15.64 -26.19 -7.36
CA ALA A 859 14.19 -26.19 -7.12
C ALA A 859 13.45 -27.11 -8.10
N ASN A 860 12.40 -27.79 -7.64
CA ASN A 860 11.47 -28.57 -8.45
C ASN A 860 10.29 -27.73 -8.97
N ILE A 861 9.91 -26.69 -8.21
CA ILE A 861 8.98 -25.63 -8.61
C ILE A 861 9.63 -24.31 -8.23
N ASP A 862 9.73 -23.38 -9.19
CA ASP A 862 10.18 -22.01 -8.95
C ASP A 862 9.08 -21.04 -9.39
N ILE A 863 8.60 -20.20 -8.48
CA ILE A 863 7.60 -19.17 -8.78
C ILE A 863 8.03 -18.27 -9.96
N ARG A 864 9.34 -18.06 -10.14
CA ARG A 864 9.93 -17.19 -11.16
C ARG A 864 9.77 -17.71 -12.60
N ASP A 865 9.55 -19.02 -12.76
CA ASP A 865 9.24 -19.64 -14.07
C ASP A 865 7.77 -19.40 -14.48
N THR A 866 6.87 -19.24 -13.49
CA THR A 866 5.43 -19.00 -13.71
C THR A 866 5.10 -17.51 -13.76
N VAL A 867 5.73 -16.71 -12.89
CA VAL A 867 5.48 -15.27 -12.73
C VAL A 867 6.80 -14.51 -12.65
N LYS A 868 7.09 -13.70 -13.66
CA LYS A 868 8.30 -12.89 -13.69
C LYS A 868 8.10 -11.57 -12.93
N TYR A 869 8.66 -11.50 -11.73
CA TYR A 869 8.69 -10.32 -10.87
C TYR A 869 8.95 -8.97 -11.58
N LYS A 870 9.93 -8.92 -12.50
CA LYS A 870 10.31 -7.70 -13.26
C LYS A 870 9.39 -7.33 -14.43
N GLU A 871 8.43 -8.18 -14.76
CA GLU A 871 7.35 -7.87 -15.71
C GLU A 871 6.13 -7.40 -14.91
N VAL A 872 5.71 -8.14 -13.86
CA VAL A 872 4.64 -7.72 -12.92
C VAL A 872 4.88 -6.33 -12.32
N MET A 873 6.11 -6.04 -11.85
CA MET A 873 6.46 -4.73 -11.27
C MET A 873 6.28 -3.57 -12.27
N ARG A 874 6.40 -3.84 -13.58
CA ARG A 874 6.27 -2.84 -14.66
C ARG A 874 4.83 -2.73 -15.16
N GLU A 875 4.17 -3.88 -15.32
CA GLU A 875 2.80 -4.02 -15.83
C GLU A 875 1.77 -3.41 -14.88
N TYR A 876 1.92 -3.64 -13.57
CA TYR A 876 1.03 -3.12 -12.53
C TYR A 876 1.56 -1.84 -11.85
N GLY A 877 2.73 -1.31 -12.25
CA GLY A 877 3.32 -0.07 -11.70
C GLY A 877 3.63 -0.12 -10.19
N LEU A 878 3.94 -1.31 -9.65
CA LEU A 878 4.01 -1.57 -8.22
C LEU A 878 5.40 -1.30 -7.63
N GLY A 879 5.43 -0.91 -6.35
CA GLY A 879 6.64 -0.96 -5.54
C GLY A 879 7.09 -2.43 -5.29
N PRO A 880 8.34 -2.66 -4.86
CA PRO A 880 8.91 -4.01 -4.77
C PRO A 880 8.12 -4.97 -3.86
N ASN A 881 7.67 -4.49 -2.69
CA ASN A 881 6.82 -5.29 -1.79
C ASN A 881 5.47 -5.65 -2.43
N GLY A 882 4.83 -4.70 -3.13
CA GLY A 882 3.58 -4.93 -3.87
C GLY A 882 3.76 -5.94 -5.00
N ALA A 883 4.86 -5.86 -5.75
CA ALA A 883 5.18 -6.83 -6.79
C ALA A 883 5.41 -8.25 -6.23
N ILE A 884 5.98 -8.40 -5.02
CA ILE A 884 6.06 -9.71 -4.34
C ILE A 884 4.65 -10.23 -4.01
N MET A 885 3.78 -9.39 -3.42
CA MET A 885 2.40 -9.74 -3.09
C MET A 885 1.61 -10.19 -4.33
N THR A 886 1.67 -9.43 -5.43
CA THR A 886 0.98 -9.78 -6.68
C THR A 886 1.53 -11.08 -7.29
N CYS A 887 2.84 -11.35 -7.19
CA CYS A 887 3.39 -12.64 -7.61
C CYS A 887 2.84 -13.82 -6.78
N LEU A 888 2.72 -13.67 -5.46
CA LEU A 888 2.11 -14.69 -4.59
C LEU A 888 0.62 -14.88 -4.90
N ASN A 889 -0.13 -13.79 -5.11
CA ASN A 889 -1.55 -13.85 -5.48
C ASN A 889 -1.75 -14.59 -6.81
N LEU A 890 -0.95 -14.28 -7.83
CA LEU A 890 -0.96 -14.98 -9.12
C LEU A 890 -0.60 -16.47 -8.97
N MET A 891 0.39 -16.82 -8.15
CA MET A 891 0.75 -18.20 -7.87
C MET A 891 -0.37 -18.96 -7.12
N CYS A 892 -1.07 -18.30 -6.20
CA CYS A 892 -2.20 -18.86 -5.45
C CYS A 892 -3.30 -19.40 -6.38
N THR A 893 -3.59 -18.72 -7.50
CA THR A 893 -4.58 -19.16 -8.50
C THR A 893 -4.27 -20.52 -9.15
N ARG A 894 -3.02 -21.00 -9.07
CA ARG A 894 -2.57 -22.29 -9.62
C ARG A 894 -2.13 -23.29 -8.55
N PHE A 895 -2.32 -22.96 -7.27
CA PHE A 895 -1.78 -23.75 -6.18
C PHE A 895 -2.34 -25.18 -6.12
N ASP A 896 -3.58 -25.39 -6.55
CA ASP A 896 -4.21 -26.72 -6.61
C ASP A 896 -3.52 -27.65 -7.63
N GLN A 897 -2.95 -27.08 -8.70
CA GLN A 897 -2.14 -27.83 -9.66
C GLN A 897 -0.80 -28.26 -9.03
N MET A 898 -0.21 -27.40 -8.19
CA MET A 898 0.99 -27.70 -7.40
C MET A 898 0.72 -28.78 -6.34
N LEU A 899 -0.41 -28.70 -5.62
CA LEU A 899 -0.83 -29.77 -4.69
C LEU A 899 -1.05 -31.09 -5.42
N ALA A 900 -1.69 -31.09 -6.59
CA ALA A 900 -1.84 -32.28 -7.41
C ALA A 900 -0.50 -32.84 -7.96
N LEU A 901 0.54 -32.00 -8.11
CA LEU A 901 1.90 -32.45 -8.43
C LEU A 901 2.61 -33.05 -7.21
N LEU A 902 2.45 -32.47 -6.01
CA LEU A 902 2.96 -33.00 -4.76
C LEU A 902 2.37 -34.39 -4.46
N SER A 903 1.04 -34.55 -4.52
CA SER A 903 0.37 -35.83 -4.28
C SER A 903 0.82 -36.92 -5.28
N LYS A 904 1.06 -36.56 -6.55
CA LYS A 904 1.64 -37.47 -7.57
C LYS A 904 3.11 -37.86 -7.31
N ARG A 905 3.78 -37.23 -6.34
CA ARG A 905 5.17 -37.50 -5.94
C ARG A 905 5.29 -38.01 -4.49
N ALA A 906 4.17 -38.21 -3.78
CA ALA A 906 4.16 -38.66 -2.38
C ALA A 906 4.96 -39.96 -2.14
N GLY A 907 4.81 -40.96 -3.01
CA GLY A 907 5.57 -42.22 -2.94
C GLY A 907 7.03 -42.15 -3.41
N LEU A 908 7.56 -40.97 -3.76
CA LEU A 908 8.92 -40.79 -4.30
C LEU A 908 9.78 -39.76 -3.55
N CYS A 909 9.16 -38.83 -2.82
CA CYS A 909 9.83 -37.73 -2.14
C CYS A 909 9.68 -37.85 -0.62
N SER A 910 10.78 -37.67 0.11
CA SER A 910 10.86 -37.91 1.55
C SER A 910 10.41 -36.73 2.41
N HIS A 911 10.61 -35.50 1.91
CA HIS A 911 10.33 -34.23 2.58
C HIS A 911 9.99 -33.19 1.50
N CYS A 912 9.12 -32.23 1.81
CA CYS A 912 8.82 -31.08 0.97
C CYS A 912 9.37 -29.82 1.65
N LEU A 913 10.27 -29.10 0.98
CA LEU A 913 10.94 -27.90 1.51
C LEU A 913 10.43 -26.66 0.76
N ILE A 914 9.97 -25.64 1.47
CA ILE A 914 9.38 -24.43 0.89
C ILE A 914 10.14 -23.20 1.40
N ASP A 915 10.86 -22.53 0.50
CA ASP A 915 11.57 -21.27 0.78
C ASP A 915 10.63 -20.10 0.46
N THR A 916 10.34 -19.25 1.46
CA THR A 916 9.40 -18.12 1.33
C THR A 916 10.12 -16.80 1.06
N PRO A 917 9.43 -15.76 0.55
CA PRO A 917 10.03 -14.46 0.26
C PRO A 917 10.92 -13.87 1.37
N GLY A 918 11.91 -13.08 0.95
CA GLY A 918 12.82 -12.35 1.83
C GLY A 918 12.08 -11.53 2.90
N GLN A 919 11.01 -10.84 2.51
CA GLN A 919 10.10 -10.14 3.42
C GLN A 919 9.10 -11.12 4.03
N ILE A 920 9.13 -11.28 5.37
CA ILE A 920 8.27 -12.23 6.07
C ILE A 920 6.78 -11.85 5.99
N GLU A 921 6.47 -10.55 6.10
CA GLU A 921 5.11 -10.03 6.13
C GLU A 921 4.31 -10.35 4.86
N ALA A 922 4.98 -10.29 3.70
CA ALA A 922 4.37 -10.60 2.41
C ALA A 922 3.89 -12.07 2.31
N PHE A 923 4.36 -12.97 3.18
CA PHE A 923 3.87 -14.33 3.29
C PHE A 923 2.97 -14.55 4.53
N THR A 924 3.33 -14.01 5.70
CA THR A 924 2.58 -14.32 6.94
C THR A 924 1.30 -13.51 7.09
N TRP A 925 1.25 -12.27 6.62
CA TRP A 925 0.08 -11.39 6.75
C TRP A 925 -0.82 -11.39 5.50
N SER A 926 -0.31 -11.87 4.36
CA SER A 926 -1.07 -11.94 3.11
C SER A 926 -2.15 -13.03 3.10
N ALA A 927 -3.27 -12.74 2.42
CA ALA A 927 -4.32 -13.73 2.19
C ALA A 927 -3.81 -14.92 1.36
N SER A 928 -2.99 -14.67 0.33
CA SER A 928 -2.39 -15.71 -0.50
C SER A 928 -1.44 -16.63 0.27
N GLY A 929 -0.59 -16.08 1.15
CA GLY A 929 0.26 -16.88 2.03
C GLY A 929 -0.52 -17.70 3.05
N SER A 930 -1.64 -17.17 3.57
CA SER A 930 -2.58 -17.93 4.41
C SER A 930 -3.21 -19.08 3.65
N ILE A 931 -3.78 -18.84 2.45
CA ILE A 931 -4.40 -19.88 1.61
C ILE A 931 -3.39 -20.97 1.22
N ILE A 932 -2.16 -20.59 0.88
CA ILE A 932 -1.05 -21.52 0.60
C ILE A 932 -0.75 -22.39 1.84
N THR A 933 -0.71 -21.79 3.03
CA THR A 933 -0.43 -22.50 4.29
C THR A 933 -1.59 -23.41 4.70
N ASP A 934 -2.83 -22.92 4.67
CA ASP A 934 -4.06 -23.68 4.97
C ASP A 934 -4.22 -24.90 4.05
N ALA A 935 -3.96 -24.73 2.75
CA ALA A 935 -4.11 -25.79 1.76
C ALA A 935 -2.97 -26.83 1.81
N LEU A 936 -1.76 -26.44 2.22
CA LEU A 936 -0.70 -27.39 2.57
C LEU A 936 -1.04 -28.16 3.85
N ALA A 937 -1.42 -27.45 4.91
CA ALA A 937 -1.80 -28.01 6.21
C ALA A 937 -2.96 -29.01 6.12
N SER A 938 -3.93 -28.76 5.23
CA SER A 938 -5.07 -29.66 4.99
C SER A 938 -4.69 -30.93 4.23
N ALA A 939 -3.64 -30.88 3.39
CA ALA A 939 -3.27 -31.98 2.49
C ALA A 939 -2.09 -32.83 2.99
N HIS A 940 -1.16 -32.24 3.76
CA HIS A 940 0.11 -32.82 4.14
C HIS A 940 0.52 -32.41 5.57
N PRO A 941 1.20 -33.26 6.35
CA PRO A 941 1.78 -32.88 7.64
C PRO A 941 2.74 -31.70 7.48
N THR A 942 2.29 -30.52 7.91
CA THR A 942 3.00 -29.27 7.64
C THR A 942 3.50 -28.67 8.94
N MET A 943 4.74 -28.19 8.94
CA MET A 943 5.37 -27.52 10.07
C MET A 943 6.12 -26.26 9.63
N ILE A 944 6.36 -25.36 10.59
CA ILE A 944 7.08 -24.10 10.37
C ILE A 944 8.47 -24.18 10.97
N ALA A 945 9.48 -23.84 10.16
CA ALA A 945 10.85 -23.62 10.60
C ALA A 945 11.14 -22.11 10.58
N TYR A 946 11.16 -21.49 11.76
CA TYR A 946 11.38 -20.05 11.91
C TYR A 946 12.86 -19.74 12.07
N VAL A 947 13.49 -19.25 11.01
CA VAL A 947 14.93 -18.98 10.93
C VAL A 947 15.27 -17.62 11.55
N MET A 948 15.99 -17.65 12.66
CA MET A 948 16.48 -16.48 13.40
C MET A 948 17.97 -16.22 13.13
N ASP A 949 18.38 -14.95 13.15
CA ASP A 949 19.78 -14.53 13.10
C ASP A 949 20.40 -14.51 14.51
N SER A 950 21.15 -15.55 14.89
CA SER A 950 21.75 -15.66 16.24
C SER A 950 22.71 -14.50 16.56
N VAL A 951 23.31 -13.86 15.55
CA VAL A 951 24.24 -12.74 15.76
C VAL A 951 23.48 -11.49 16.21
N ARG A 952 22.31 -11.23 15.62
CA ARG A 952 21.42 -10.12 16.00
C ARG A 952 20.66 -10.40 17.30
N ALA A 953 20.33 -11.67 17.55
CA ALA A 953 19.67 -12.11 18.78
C ALA A 953 20.50 -11.90 20.06
N THR A 954 21.80 -11.58 19.96
CA THR A 954 22.66 -11.26 21.12
C THR A 954 22.17 -10.05 21.93
N ASN A 955 21.38 -9.15 21.34
CA ASN A 955 20.71 -8.08 22.06
C ASN A 955 19.36 -8.59 22.64
N PRO A 956 19.14 -8.56 23.97
CA PRO A 956 17.93 -9.08 24.61
C PRO A 956 16.62 -8.47 24.08
N ILE A 957 16.60 -7.18 23.75
CA ILE A 957 15.44 -6.50 23.16
C ILE A 957 15.14 -7.09 21.78
N THR A 958 16.19 -7.28 20.96
CA THR A 958 16.07 -7.86 19.61
C THR A 958 15.61 -9.32 19.68
N PHE A 959 16.06 -10.08 20.69
CA PHE A 959 15.56 -11.41 20.97
C PHE A 959 14.07 -11.39 21.35
N MET A 960 13.66 -10.55 22.32
CA MET A 960 12.26 -10.39 22.74
C MET A 960 11.34 -10.03 21.56
N SER A 961 11.72 -9.08 20.72
CA SER A 961 10.93 -8.70 19.54
C SER A 961 10.78 -9.87 18.55
N ASN A 962 11.86 -10.63 18.29
CA ASN A 962 11.78 -11.80 17.41
C ASN A 962 10.94 -12.94 18.03
N MET A 963 10.97 -13.11 19.35
CA MET A 963 10.10 -14.07 20.06
C MET A 963 8.62 -13.67 19.95
N LEU A 964 8.28 -12.40 20.15
CA LEU A 964 6.90 -11.91 19.95
C LEU A 964 6.42 -12.11 18.51
N TYR A 965 7.27 -11.89 17.51
CA TYR A 965 6.96 -12.23 16.11
C TYR A 965 6.77 -13.75 15.91
N ALA A 966 7.58 -14.60 16.54
CA ALA A 966 7.41 -16.05 16.47
C ALA A 966 6.07 -16.50 17.09
N CYS A 967 5.71 -15.98 18.27
CA CYS A 967 4.41 -16.22 18.92
C CYS A 967 3.23 -15.80 18.02
N SER A 968 3.31 -14.61 17.40
CA SER A 968 2.28 -14.11 16.49
C SER A 968 2.06 -15.04 15.29
N ILE A 969 3.14 -15.53 14.67
CA ILE A 969 3.06 -16.47 13.55
C ILE A 969 2.47 -17.80 14.01
N PHE A 970 2.93 -18.37 15.14
CA PHE A 970 2.41 -19.61 15.70
C PHE A 970 0.89 -19.56 15.92
N TYR A 971 0.40 -18.50 16.59
CA TYR A 971 -1.03 -18.30 16.81
C TYR A 971 -1.86 -18.14 15.53
N ARG A 972 -1.32 -17.44 14.52
CA ARG A 972 -2.00 -17.25 13.24
C ARG A 972 -2.07 -18.55 12.43
N THR A 973 -0.98 -19.29 12.34
CA THR A 973 -0.88 -20.48 11.48
C THR A 973 -1.41 -21.76 12.12
N LYS A 974 -1.37 -21.86 13.46
CA LYS A 974 -1.85 -23.02 14.24
C LYS A 974 -1.21 -24.35 13.79
N LEU A 975 0.11 -24.33 13.57
CA LEU A 975 0.92 -25.46 13.11
C LEU A 975 2.11 -25.72 14.06
N PRO A 976 2.64 -26.97 14.11
CA PRO A 976 3.89 -27.27 14.81
C PRO A 976 5.04 -26.35 14.37
N PHE A 977 5.77 -25.81 15.34
CA PHE A 977 6.66 -24.66 15.15
C PHE A 977 8.03 -24.91 15.78
N VAL A 978 9.10 -24.79 14.98
CA VAL A 978 10.49 -25.00 15.40
C VAL A 978 11.31 -23.74 15.14
N ILE A 979 11.96 -23.22 16.18
CA ILE A 979 12.86 -22.07 16.09
C ILE A 979 14.25 -22.56 15.65
N VAL A 980 14.76 -22.02 14.54
CA VAL A 980 16.07 -22.35 13.98
C VAL A 980 17.02 -21.18 14.22
N LEU A 981 17.88 -21.32 15.23
CA LEU A 981 18.87 -20.31 15.62
C LEU A 981 20.08 -20.42 14.68
N ASN A 982 20.01 -19.76 13.53
CA ASN A 982 20.98 -19.86 12.44
C ASN A 982 22.25 -19.03 12.70
N LYS A 983 23.32 -19.30 11.95
CA LYS A 983 24.66 -18.67 12.07
C LYS A 983 25.41 -19.00 13.37
N ALA A 984 25.16 -20.20 13.92
CA ALA A 984 25.84 -20.71 15.11
C ALA A 984 27.38 -20.80 14.98
N ASP A 985 27.90 -20.77 13.74
CA ASP A 985 29.32 -20.68 13.40
C ASP A 985 29.96 -19.33 13.73
N ILE A 986 29.18 -18.24 13.80
CA ILE A 986 29.66 -16.90 14.18
C ILE A 986 29.47 -16.67 15.68
N VAL A 987 28.28 -16.99 16.20
CA VAL A 987 27.96 -16.90 17.63
C VAL A 987 27.14 -18.13 18.02
N ARG A 988 27.66 -18.98 18.91
CA ARG A 988 26.88 -20.10 19.45
C ARG A 988 25.74 -19.57 20.33
N PRO A 989 24.47 -19.90 20.04
CA PRO A 989 23.32 -19.28 20.70
C PRO A 989 22.97 -19.92 22.05
N THR A 990 23.98 -20.30 22.84
CA THR A 990 23.78 -20.87 24.19
C THR A 990 23.08 -19.89 25.13
N PHE A 991 23.29 -18.59 24.94
CA PHE A 991 22.58 -17.52 25.66
C PHE A 991 21.07 -17.57 25.39
N ALA A 992 20.64 -17.76 24.13
CA ALA A 992 19.21 -17.84 23.78
C ALA A 992 18.57 -19.11 24.38
N THR A 993 19.26 -20.25 24.31
CA THR A 993 18.81 -21.49 24.97
C THR A 993 18.76 -21.35 26.50
N LYS A 994 19.57 -20.47 27.10
CA LYS A 994 19.47 -20.10 28.52
C LYS A 994 18.22 -19.25 28.76
N TRP A 995 18.06 -18.14 28.04
CA TRP A 995 16.95 -17.20 28.19
C TRP A 995 15.55 -17.81 27.98
N MET A 996 15.43 -18.87 27.16
CA MET A 996 14.17 -19.63 27.00
C MET A 996 13.90 -20.69 28.08
N LYS A 997 14.83 -20.90 29.03
CA LYS A 997 14.73 -21.92 30.10
C LYS A 997 14.95 -21.38 31.51
N ASP A 998 15.50 -20.19 31.60
CA ASP A 998 15.93 -19.49 32.81
C ASP A 998 15.57 -18.01 32.56
N PHE A 999 14.29 -17.70 32.79
CA PHE A 999 13.74 -16.36 32.57
C PHE A 999 14.37 -15.33 33.50
N GLU A 1000 14.78 -15.72 34.73
CA GLU A 1000 15.51 -14.84 35.65
C GLU A 1000 16.78 -14.30 34.96
N SER A 1001 17.55 -15.17 34.31
CA SER A 1001 18.74 -14.74 33.55
C SER A 1001 18.48 -13.96 32.27
N PHE A 1002 17.24 -13.98 31.75
CA PHE A 1002 16.81 -13.11 30.67
C PHE A 1002 16.42 -11.73 31.20
N GLN A 1003 15.75 -11.69 32.36
CA GLN A 1003 15.41 -10.45 33.02
C GLN A 1003 16.66 -9.71 33.52
N GLU A 1004 17.63 -10.39 34.14
CA GLU A 1004 18.94 -9.82 34.49
C GLU A 1004 19.60 -9.15 33.27
N ALA A 1005 19.65 -9.86 32.13
CA ALA A 1005 20.24 -9.35 30.89
C ALA A 1005 19.47 -8.15 30.30
N LEU A 1006 18.17 -8.01 30.57
CA LEU A 1006 17.37 -6.85 30.18
C LEU A 1006 17.55 -5.67 31.15
N ASP A 1007 17.55 -5.92 32.46
CA ASP A 1007 17.78 -4.92 33.50
C ASP A 1007 19.21 -4.31 33.39
N GLU A 1008 20.21 -5.06 32.92
CA GLU A 1008 21.56 -4.54 32.61
C GLU A 1008 21.62 -3.63 31.35
N ASN A 1009 20.66 -3.73 30.43
CA ASN A 1009 20.73 -3.10 29.10
C ASN A 1009 19.71 -1.96 28.85
N CYS A 1010 18.74 -1.74 29.73
CA CYS A 1010 17.57 -0.87 29.44
C CYS A 1010 17.20 0.17 30.51
N SER A 1011 16.40 1.15 30.08
CA SER A 1011 15.75 2.15 30.91
C SER A 1011 14.36 1.69 31.37
N SER A 1012 13.93 2.17 32.55
CA SER A 1012 12.89 1.53 33.37
C SER A 1012 11.58 1.17 32.67
N TYR A 1013 11.11 1.96 31.69
CA TYR A 1013 9.84 1.71 31.02
C TYR A 1013 9.80 0.38 30.23
N MET A 1014 10.90 -0.02 29.58
CA MET A 1014 10.94 -1.31 28.88
C MET A 1014 11.00 -2.48 29.87
N ASN A 1015 11.56 -2.26 31.05
CA ASN A 1015 11.68 -3.27 32.10
C ASN A 1015 10.30 -3.54 32.73
N ASP A 1016 9.44 -2.51 32.86
CA ASP A 1016 8.06 -2.66 33.34
C ASP A 1016 7.15 -3.39 32.31
N LEU A 1017 7.31 -3.10 31.01
CA LEU A 1017 6.65 -3.86 29.94
C LEU A 1017 7.13 -5.33 29.92
N THR A 1018 8.44 -5.56 30.03
CA THR A 1018 9.05 -6.90 30.12
C THR A 1018 8.47 -7.66 31.31
N ARG A 1019 8.42 -7.05 32.50
CA ARG A 1019 7.87 -7.67 33.71
C ARG A 1019 6.38 -8.01 33.55
N SER A 1020 5.63 -7.22 32.79
CA SER A 1020 4.21 -7.48 32.47
C SER A 1020 4.04 -8.62 31.45
N LEU A 1021 4.95 -8.76 30.48
CA LEU A 1021 4.95 -9.84 29.49
C LEU A 1021 5.60 -11.15 29.99
N SER A 1022 6.32 -11.11 31.12
CA SER A 1022 7.12 -12.24 31.67
C SER A 1022 6.34 -13.56 31.74
N LEU A 1023 5.27 -13.59 32.53
CA LEU A 1023 4.40 -14.75 32.76
C LEU A 1023 3.79 -15.32 31.46
N VAL A 1024 3.56 -14.44 30.47
CA VAL A 1024 2.99 -14.82 29.17
C VAL A 1024 4.06 -15.42 28.26
N LEU A 1025 5.27 -14.84 28.25
CA LEU A 1025 6.39 -15.35 27.46
C LEU A 1025 6.96 -16.66 28.00
N ASP A 1026 7.00 -16.85 29.33
CA ASP A 1026 7.50 -18.06 29.99
C ASP A 1026 6.69 -19.30 29.57
N GLN A 1027 5.35 -19.21 29.63
CA GLN A 1027 4.43 -20.25 29.16
C GLN A 1027 4.59 -20.53 27.65
N PHE A 1028 5.00 -19.55 26.84
CA PHE A 1028 5.29 -19.78 25.41
C PHE A 1028 6.67 -20.41 25.18
N TYR A 1029 7.70 -20.05 25.95
CA TYR A 1029 9.04 -20.62 25.81
C TYR A 1029 9.09 -22.10 26.20
N GLU A 1030 8.26 -22.56 27.14
CA GLU A 1030 8.08 -24.01 27.39
C GLU A 1030 7.55 -24.78 26.17
N SER A 1031 6.75 -24.13 25.31
CA SER A 1031 6.10 -24.79 24.16
C SER A 1031 6.99 -24.89 22.91
N PHE A 1032 8.00 -24.03 22.76
CA PHE A 1032 8.78 -23.97 21.52
C PHE A 1032 10.06 -24.82 21.54
N SER A 1033 10.19 -25.69 20.53
CA SER A 1033 11.45 -26.38 20.24
C SER A 1033 12.43 -25.46 19.50
N ALA A 1034 13.58 -25.17 20.11
CA ALA A 1034 14.65 -24.37 19.50
C ALA A 1034 15.91 -25.19 19.21
N VAL A 1035 16.47 -25.08 18.00
CA VAL A 1035 17.66 -25.81 17.54
C VAL A 1035 18.76 -24.85 17.06
N PRO A 1036 20.00 -24.96 17.56
CA PRO A 1036 21.15 -24.19 17.07
C PRO A 1036 21.65 -24.74 15.74
N VAL A 1037 21.77 -23.91 14.70
CA VAL A 1037 22.16 -24.35 13.35
C VAL A 1037 23.20 -23.44 12.71
N SER A 1038 24.10 -24.03 11.92
CA SER A 1038 24.87 -23.30 10.92
C SER A 1038 24.53 -23.78 9.50
N SER A 1039 23.99 -22.87 8.69
CA SER A 1039 23.82 -23.09 7.24
C SER A 1039 25.15 -23.23 6.49
N LEU A 1040 26.27 -22.77 7.08
CA LEU A 1040 27.60 -22.76 6.46
C LEU A 1040 28.42 -24.01 6.80
N THR A 1041 28.36 -24.53 8.02
CA THR A 1041 29.06 -25.77 8.40
C THR A 1041 28.18 -27.02 8.26
N GLY A 1042 26.86 -26.89 8.49
CA GLY A 1042 25.93 -28.02 8.62
C GLY A 1042 25.72 -28.51 10.07
N GLU A 1043 26.37 -27.87 11.06
CA GLU A 1043 26.12 -28.06 12.49
C GLU A 1043 24.62 -27.85 12.81
N GLY A 1044 24.03 -28.76 13.61
CA GLY A 1044 22.62 -28.71 14.03
C GLY A 1044 21.57 -29.28 13.05
N ILE A 1045 21.90 -29.52 11.78
CA ILE A 1045 20.90 -29.95 10.78
C ILE A 1045 20.33 -31.35 11.09
N ASP A 1046 21.13 -32.24 11.69
CA ASP A 1046 20.65 -33.58 12.07
C ASP A 1046 19.69 -33.53 13.27
N GLU A 1047 19.95 -32.68 14.26
CA GLU A 1047 19.05 -32.42 15.40
C GLU A 1047 17.73 -31.79 14.92
N PHE A 1048 17.79 -30.85 13.98
CA PHE A 1048 16.59 -30.28 13.35
C PHE A 1048 15.73 -31.37 12.69
N LEU A 1049 16.33 -32.31 11.95
CA LEU A 1049 15.61 -33.43 11.34
C LEU A 1049 14.98 -34.40 12.37
N GLU A 1050 15.55 -34.53 13.57
CA GLU A 1050 14.91 -35.27 14.67
C GLU A 1050 13.71 -34.52 15.26
N GLN A 1051 13.74 -33.19 15.35
CA GLN A 1051 12.58 -32.39 15.77
C GLN A 1051 11.45 -32.44 14.73
N VAL A 1052 11.77 -32.38 13.42
CA VAL A 1052 10.79 -32.58 12.32
C VAL A 1052 9.99 -33.87 12.54
N GLN A 1053 10.65 -34.98 12.90
CA GLN A 1053 9.98 -36.26 13.15
C GLN A 1053 9.09 -36.29 14.41
N LYS A 1054 9.25 -35.35 15.35
CA LYS A 1054 8.34 -35.18 16.50
C LYS A 1054 7.14 -34.35 16.08
N CYS A 1055 7.36 -33.19 15.44
CA CYS A 1055 6.31 -32.31 14.93
C CYS A 1055 5.36 -33.02 13.95
N VAL A 1056 5.85 -33.99 13.16
CA VAL A 1056 4.99 -34.82 12.27
C VAL A 1056 4.07 -35.76 13.06
N LYS A 1057 4.47 -36.26 14.23
CA LYS A 1057 3.59 -37.07 15.11
C LYS A 1057 2.57 -36.18 15.80
N GLU A 1058 3.03 -35.09 16.39
CA GLU A 1058 2.24 -34.04 17.03
C GLU A 1058 1.14 -33.50 16.08
N TYR A 1059 1.49 -33.27 14.81
CA TYR A 1059 0.53 -32.90 13.76
C TYR A 1059 -0.62 -33.92 13.63
N PHE A 1060 -0.34 -35.22 13.64
CA PHE A 1060 -1.37 -36.25 13.53
C PHE A 1060 -2.15 -36.49 14.82
N GLU A 1061 -1.52 -36.30 15.99
CA GLU A 1061 -2.10 -36.58 17.30
C GLU A 1061 -2.95 -35.41 17.83
N VAL A 1062 -2.54 -34.16 17.59
CA VAL A 1062 -3.15 -32.95 18.16
C VAL A 1062 -3.85 -32.11 17.09
N TYR A 1063 -3.12 -31.73 16.03
CA TYR A 1063 -3.59 -30.71 15.09
C TYR A 1063 -4.63 -31.26 14.10
N ARG A 1064 -4.39 -32.42 13.49
CA ARG A 1064 -5.31 -33.02 12.50
C ARG A 1064 -6.73 -33.24 13.05
N PRO A 1065 -6.93 -33.77 14.28
CA PRO A 1065 -8.27 -33.86 14.87
C PRO A 1065 -8.96 -32.50 15.05
N MET A 1066 -8.21 -31.43 15.34
CA MET A 1066 -8.73 -30.06 15.45
C MET A 1066 -9.18 -29.52 14.08
N TYR A 1067 -8.36 -29.69 13.03
CA TYR A 1067 -8.73 -29.35 11.65
C TYR A 1067 -9.97 -30.13 11.19
N ASP A 1068 -10.03 -31.43 11.47
CA ASP A 1068 -11.17 -32.31 11.13
C ASP A 1068 -12.48 -31.93 11.87
N GLN A 1069 -12.40 -31.31 13.06
CA GLN A 1069 -13.56 -30.77 13.78
C GLN A 1069 -14.02 -29.44 13.18
N LEU A 1070 -13.10 -28.48 13.04
CA LEU A 1070 -13.38 -27.15 12.48
C LEU A 1070 -14.00 -27.21 11.08
N ALA A 1071 -13.56 -28.16 10.25
CA ALA A 1071 -14.13 -28.41 8.92
C ALA A 1071 -15.61 -28.85 8.97
N ARG A 1072 -15.99 -29.68 9.97
CA ARG A 1072 -17.38 -30.17 10.13
C ARG A 1072 -18.30 -29.09 10.68
N ASP A 1073 -17.80 -28.25 11.58
CA ASP A 1073 -18.59 -27.17 12.17
C ASP A 1073 -18.81 -26.03 11.16
N LYS A 1074 -17.84 -25.72 10.29
CA LYS A 1074 -18.06 -24.84 9.13
C LYS A 1074 -19.06 -25.42 8.13
N ALA A 1075 -18.91 -26.69 7.75
CA ALA A 1075 -19.85 -27.34 6.82
C ALA A 1075 -21.30 -27.37 7.35
N LYS A 1076 -21.50 -27.43 8.68
CA LYS A 1076 -22.81 -27.20 9.32
C LYS A 1076 -23.27 -25.75 9.16
N GLN A 1077 -22.46 -24.77 9.58
CA GLN A 1077 -22.80 -23.35 9.48
C GLN A 1077 -23.17 -22.93 8.05
N GLU A 1078 -22.52 -23.51 7.03
CA GLU A 1078 -22.83 -23.28 5.62
C GLU A 1078 -24.11 -23.99 5.17
N ALA A 1079 -24.39 -25.20 5.67
CA ALA A 1079 -25.68 -25.87 5.46
C ALA A 1079 -26.85 -25.10 6.12
N ASP A 1080 -26.67 -24.62 7.35
CA ASP A 1080 -27.67 -23.83 8.08
C ASP A 1080 -27.91 -22.48 7.39
N ARG A 1081 -26.84 -21.77 7.00
CA ARG A 1081 -26.90 -20.47 6.29
C ARG A 1081 -27.46 -20.58 4.87
N SER A 1082 -27.30 -21.73 4.21
CA SER A 1082 -27.93 -21.99 2.90
C SER A 1082 -29.40 -22.42 3.04
N ALA A 1083 -29.77 -23.16 4.09
CA ALA A 1083 -31.16 -23.43 4.45
C ALA A 1083 -31.93 -22.13 4.74
N GLU A 1084 -31.38 -21.23 5.57
CA GLU A 1084 -31.97 -19.91 5.81
C GLU A 1084 -32.19 -19.08 4.54
N LYS A 1085 -31.21 -19.11 3.60
CA LYS A 1085 -31.35 -18.44 2.30
C LYS A 1085 -32.46 -19.07 1.46
N LEU A 1086 -32.63 -20.39 1.50
CA LEU A 1086 -33.74 -21.07 0.83
C LEU A 1086 -35.09 -20.69 1.47
N GLU A 1087 -35.20 -20.63 2.80
CA GLU A 1087 -36.46 -20.25 3.46
C GLU A 1087 -36.90 -18.84 3.06
N LYS A 1088 -35.97 -17.87 3.04
CA LYS A 1088 -36.23 -16.44 2.78
C LYS A 1088 -36.65 -16.09 1.34
N LEU A 1089 -36.54 -17.00 0.37
CA LEU A 1089 -36.98 -16.80 -1.02
C LEU A 1089 -38.51 -16.95 -1.20
N SER A 1090 -39.10 -16.27 -2.18
CA SER A 1090 -40.54 -16.37 -2.47
C SER A 1090 -40.93 -17.69 -3.15
N ILE A 1091 -42.23 -18.00 -3.16
CA ILE A 1091 -42.77 -19.24 -3.75
C ILE A 1091 -42.49 -19.30 -5.27
N GLN A 1092 -42.59 -18.18 -5.99
CA GLN A 1092 -42.33 -18.14 -7.44
C GLN A 1092 -40.85 -18.33 -7.78
N GLU A 1093 -39.93 -17.83 -6.96
CA GLU A 1093 -38.48 -18.05 -7.13
C GLU A 1093 -38.10 -19.52 -6.87
N LYS A 1094 -38.77 -20.15 -5.90
CA LYS A 1094 -38.62 -21.60 -5.59
C LYS A 1094 -39.10 -22.49 -6.74
N GLU A 1095 -40.14 -22.11 -7.48
CA GLU A 1095 -40.57 -22.83 -8.69
C GLU A 1095 -39.61 -22.65 -9.86
N LEU A 1096 -39.06 -21.44 -10.06
CA LEU A 1096 -38.08 -21.15 -11.12
C LEU A 1096 -36.78 -21.96 -10.96
N LEU A 1097 -36.28 -22.13 -9.74
CA LEU A 1097 -35.08 -22.95 -9.46
C LEU A 1097 -35.31 -24.45 -9.75
N ASN A 1098 -36.51 -24.99 -9.49
CA ASN A 1098 -36.82 -26.40 -9.70
C ASN A 1098 -36.80 -26.87 -11.16
N ILE A 1099 -36.79 -25.94 -12.13
CA ILE A 1099 -36.75 -26.24 -13.58
C ILE A 1099 -35.28 -26.30 -14.10
N GLY A 1100 -34.29 -25.91 -13.27
CA GLY A 1100 -32.92 -25.60 -13.70
C GLY A 1100 -31.81 -26.58 -13.31
N LEU A 1101 -32.10 -27.85 -13.00
CA LEU A 1101 -31.08 -28.81 -12.55
C LEU A 1101 -30.09 -29.22 -13.66
N LYS A 1102 -28.97 -28.49 -13.76
CA LYS A 1102 -27.68 -29.04 -14.17
C LYS A 1102 -26.89 -29.47 -12.93
N GLU A 1103 -26.09 -30.52 -13.07
CA GLU A 1103 -25.24 -31.03 -12.00
C GLU A 1103 -24.24 -29.95 -11.50
N PRO A 1104 -24.07 -29.76 -10.18
CA PRO A 1104 -22.98 -28.96 -9.67
C PRO A 1104 -21.66 -29.69 -9.95
N GLY A 1105 -20.77 -29.06 -10.72
CA GLY A 1105 -19.42 -29.57 -10.90
C GLY A 1105 -18.65 -29.56 -9.58
N ASN A 1106 -17.84 -30.58 -9.31
CA ASN A 1106 -17.05 -30.71 -8.08
C ASN A 1106 -16.06 -29.54 -7.90
N VAL A 1107 -16.50 -28.49 -7.20
CA VAL A 1107 -15.63 -27.51 -6.56
C VAL A 1107 -15.31 -28.06 -5.17
N PHE A 1108 -14.05 -28.42 -4.93
CA PHE A 1108 -13.55 -28.58 -3.56
C PHE A 1108 -13.35 -27.16 -2.99
N GLU A 1109 -14.38 -26.62 -2.35
CA GLU A 1109 -14.26 -25.33 -1.65
C GLU A 1109 -13.24 -25.44 -0.51
N LYS A 1110 -12.42 -24.39 -0.37
CA LYS A 1110 -11.22 -24.42 0.46
C LYS A 1110 -11.56 -24.02 1.89
N ILE A 1111 -11.21 -24.89 2.83
CA ILE A 1111 -11.39 -24.66 4.27
C ILE A 1111 -10.44 -23.54 4.73
N HIS A 1112 -10.85 -22.28 4.58
CA HIS A 1112 -10.10 -21.14 5.11
C HIS A 1112 -10.40 -20.94 6.60
N LEU A 1113 -9.36 -20.78 7.42
CA LEU A 1113 -9.46 -20.80 8.88
C LEU A 1113 -9.37 -19.45 9.59
N GLY A 1114 -10.03 -18.46 9.02
CA GLY A 1114 -10.71 -17.37 9.75
C GLY A 1114 -9.79 -16.34 10.39
N GLY A 1115 -9.77 -15.13 9.83
CA GLY A 1115 -9.09 -13.99 10.44
C GLY A 1115 -8.87 -12.77 9.54
N VAL A 1116 -9.53 -12.67 8.38
CA VAL A 1116 -9.33 -11.52 7.45
C VAL A 1116 -10.59 -11.05 6.71
N ASP A 1117 -11.76 -11.60 7.02
CA ASP A 1117 -13.02 -11.27 6.33
C ASP A 1117 -13.55 -9.86 6.68
N GLU A 1118 -13.09 -9.26 7.79
CA GLU A 1118 -13.45 -7.89 8.22
C GLU A 1118 -12.44 -6.81 7.78
N GLU A 1119 -11.23 -7.18 7.32
CA GLU A 1119 -10.21 -6.21 6.86
C GLU A 1119 -10.01 -6.19 5.33
N ASN A 1120 -10.28 -7.29 4.61
CA ASN A 1120 -10.04 -7.38 3.15
C ASN A 1120 -11.29 -7.17 2.29
N ALA A 1121 -12.45 -6.84 2.87
CA ALA A 1121 -13.69 -6.66 2.12
C ALA A 1121 -13.62 -5.50 1.09
N GLU A 1122 -12.81 -4.46 1.37
CA GLU A 1122 -12.68 -3.26 0.52
C GLU A 1122 -11.86 -3.50 -0.77
N ASP A 1123 -10.86 -4.39 -0.71
CA ASP A 1123 -9.82 -4.53 -1.75
C ASP A 1123 -10.19 -5.51 -2.89
N SER A 1124 -11.37 -6.16 -2.79
CA SER A 1124 -11.83 -7.17 -3.75
C SER A 1124 -12.53 -6.59 -5.00
N SER A 1125 -12.62 -5.26 -5.13
CA SER A 1125 -13.42 -4.56 -6.14
C SER A 1125 -12.73 -4.34 -7.52
N ILE A 1126 -12.06 -5.38 -8.04
CA ILE A 1126 -11.51 -5.38 -9.42
C ILE A 1126 -12.43 -6.20 -10.34
N PRO A 1127 -12.91 -5.65 -11.48
CA PRO A 1127 -13.81 -6.36 -12.38
C PRO A 1127 -13.12 -7.48 -13.19
N HIS A 1128 -13.90 -8.50 -13.54
CA HIS A 1128 -13.59 -9.51 -14.55
C HIS A 1128 -13.95 -9.04 -15.97
#